data_AF-A0A165KQR0-F1
#
_entry.id   AF-A0A165KQR0-F1
#
_cell.length_a   1.000
_cell.length_b   1.000
_cell.length_c   1.000
_cell.angle_alpha   90.00
_cell.angle_beta   90.00
_cell.angle_gamma   90.00
#
_symmetry.space_group_name_H-M   'P 1'
#
loop_
_entity.id
_entity.type
_entity.pdbx_description
1 polymer ?
#
loop_
_entity_poly.entity_id
_entity_poly.type
_entity_poly.pdbx_seq_one_letter_code
_entity_poly.pdbx_strand_id
1 'polypeptide(L)'
;MLHPDMPVEHHVHLRASQKKFTATQDNTFSMVDHSMPYAFGRLNNDIIVLLASLGISSQTLLAKQVAYHHWLTAASKDWEVAFNFLCSLGHYELAERLLLQGVDDARVQKQIRSCQMSELAAFKKNEKFRSRMVVLKSRLLFGVCDPYGVLREGEVFVRVSKLSHLVDCVVFASKGRRAAPSMSSGGDLDGDRFLVLWDPDLVPKKVAESYTYPAAKERITNRITREDLARHFASYNNMTLARIVALHSKWVRCSPKGAMSDECQDLNALHSLAVDGAPIKIPDRLKTPPEPKDPYIIDLLQAAAKQFFDDFMQLEPDALEMSSLSPDDAAEVLTKFLSREKVAVSEFEVVTMAAAFARRNGIEMRPHLSHIDFGALTSAEKHALSIQLDLSPERDPYIWNSLIRSEILKPRDIANRDLGGPLRLQRLYVSTEQGRAAFFEYLRDATQQYKRRLMILKTDDRFSVGIFLRGDIPWDDEPEINDNVLVCPFMPVTSEMTSTYWRGTKGYKLHCSENVFQLYDKDRGNTFIFLTRPPEKSGTDIVTSIALQKISGRQCGRVYRTPVVTIEIHVVSNRDRIAHQAFDLRFEQFDGTSHPFTPNAVHDIQWDDDQLGPRIFAAAKEQAAALLATLEVRRLCEYLRLAIMHRADSQIFYIFEALLDKPELPSDEISDCMEQYPSLVYCILKRHLPDGPAPLPENILPLGPSLVRGVVRSANQLGVASLAALERLAPNIETLDLATYLDTLWWIALSVRAPTVMQELLLVMHESRTSVRSVSAALEYAHKFALGVAFDRAEEASDACPCDDTGRPKRQRTAPIRATLVPPKPTRNEEDSVARTDEAVSMKHVVAYIRVDAQTAIRIHSHVRLRVASPVEGSRVEVGSVILDAIVTRATRGELYLELKHPLPPEYARVDWYVYNAGSIATSRAMMDAVSKLALDGSEACIFTDIITGSASIVDAEDHGGETDVMQQISASLNASQRAAVLAAGPSRLALIWGPPGTGKTTVVVQILARFIREDREAKILMTASTHNAVDNVLERFLAENTSTQLLSQDQILRVATESSKVNKSLQKYTLDARIGGSITDNPNLVKKAEKRVHEARIVFTTCSGAGLGILRNINFDTVLIDEASQISEPVALIPLVKGCRRAVLVGDHVQLRPTVRPMGKALEFDKSLFERLYTGPLYSRMTRTMLDVSNQL
;
A
#
# COMPACT_ATOMS: atom_id res chain seq x y z
N MET A 1 9.22 -8.79 -12.94
CA MET A 1 7.98 -8.15 -13.43
C MET A 1 6.86 -8.39 -12.43
N LEU A 2 5.97 -7.43 -12.24
CA LEU A 2 4.78 -7.59 -11.40
C LEU A 2 3.72 -8.41 -12.14
N HIS A 3 3.09 -9.37 -11.49
CA HIS A 3 2.04 -10.18 -12.09
C HIS A 3 0.80 -10.11 -11.17
N PRO A 4 -0.29 -9.46 -11.59
CA PRO A 4 -1.47 -9.17 -10.75
C PRO A 4 -2.14 -10.43 -10.22
N ASP A 5 -2.16 -11.48 -11.05
CA ASP A 5 -2.69 -12.78 -10.64
C ASP A 5 -1.65 -13.66 -9.92
N MET A 6 -0.44 -13.13 -9.64
CA MET A 6 0.55 -13.85 -8.83
C MET A 6 -0.04 -14.00 -7.43
N PRO A 7 -0.15 -15.24 -6.92
CA PRO A 7 -0.71 -15.47 -5.60
C PRO A 7 0.06 -14.68 -4.56
N VAL A 8 -0.63 -14.07 -3.60
CA VAL A 8 -0.05 -13.23 -2.53
C VAL A 8 0.98 -14.00 -1.68
N GLU A 9 0.93 -15.34 -1.72
CA GLU A 9 1.89 -16.27 -1.08
C GLU A 9 3.26 -16.34 -1.77
N HIS A 10 3.35 -15.94 -3.05
CA HIS A 10 4.59 -15.92 -3.80
C HIS A 10 5.13 -14.49 -3.83
N HIS A 11 6.09 -14.18 -2.95
CA HIS A 11 6.83 -12.92 -3.04
C HIS A 11 7.61 -12.80 -4.36
N VAL A 12 8.13 -13.94 -4.85
CA VAL A 12 8.81 -14.10 -6.13
C VAL A 12 8.51 -15.49 -6.66
N HIS A 13 8.19 -15.61 -7.95
CA HIS A 13 8.07 -16.91 -8.62
C HIS A 13 9.27 -17.15 -9.53
N LEU A 14 10.09 -18.16 -9.21
CA LEU A 14 11.24 -18.56 -10.02
C LEU A 14 10.87 -19.70 -10.98
N ARG A 15 11.00 -19.42 -12.28
CA ARG A 15 10.86 -20.41 -13.35
C ARG A 15 12.09 -21.31 -13.41
N ALA A 16 11.95 -22.48 -14.04
CA ALA A 16 13.06 -23.43 -14.19
C ALA A 16 14.32 -22.80 -14.82
N SER A 17 14.15 -21.89 -15.79
CA SER A 17 15.25 -21.16 -16.43
C SER A 17 16.02 -20.20 -15.50
N GLN A 18 15.40 -19.77 -14.40
CA GLN A 18 15.99 -18.86 -13.41
C GLN A 18 16.73 -19.61 -12.29
N LYS A 19 16.49 -20.92 -12.13
CA LYS A 19 17.14 -21.77 -11.12
C LYS A 19 18.48 -22.29 -11.64
N LYS A 20 19.56 -21.53 -11.43
CA LYS A 20 20.91 -21.92 -11.88
C LYS A 20 21.56 -23.01 -11.01
N PHE A 21 21.13 -23.16 -9.76
CA PHE A 21 21.62 -24.17 -8.81
C PHE A 21 20.45 -24.80 -8.03
N THR A 22 20.61 -26.06 -7.60
CA THR A 22 19.56 -26.84 -6.90
C THR A 22 19.62 -26.75 -5.38
N ALA A 23 20.67 -26.15 -4.79
CA ALA A 23 20.93 -26.18 -3.36
C ALA A 23 21.38 -24.80 -2.84
N THR A 24 20.43 -23.89 -2.64
CA THR A 24 20.67 -22.67 -1.86
C THR A 24 19.56 -22.54 -0.82
N GLN A 25 19.94 -22.43 0.46
CA GLN A 25 19.00 -22.20 1.58
C GLN A 25 18.75 -20.70 1.83
N ASP A 26 19.46 -19.84 1.10
CA ASP A 26 19.32 -18.38 1.17
C ASP A 26 18.14 -17.92 0.30
N ASN A 27 17.17 -17.28 0.94
CA ASN A 27 15.96 -16.74 0.30
C ASN A 27 16.00 -15.20 0.20
N THR A 28 17.18 -14.59 0.32
CA THR A 28 17.34 -13.14 0.18
C THR A 28 17.01 -12.69 -1.23
N PHE A 29 16.08 -11.74 -1.37
CA PHE A 29 15.80 -11.07 -2.63
C PHE A 29 16.67 -9.81 -2.73
N SER A 30 17.54 -9.76 -3.73
CA SER A 30 18.38 -8.60 -4.03
C SER A 30 17.99 -8.01 -5.39
N MET A 31 17.72 -6.70 -5.40
CA MET A 31 17.43 -5.97 -6.64
C MET A 31 18.73 -5.34 -7.17
N VAL A 32 19.14 -5.76 -8.37
CA VAL A 32 20.34 -5.22 -9.03
C VAL A 32 20.04 -3.94 -9.81
N ASP A 33 18.86 -3.88 -10.44
CA ASP A 33 18.41 -2.77 -11.28
C ASP A 33 16.87 -2.79 -11.39
N HIS A 34 16.25 -1.72 -11.88
CA HIS A 34 14.80 -1.60 -12.03
C HIS A 34 14.38 -0.79 -13.26
N SER A 35 13.15 -0.99 -13.72
CA SER A 35 12.59 -0.21 -14.83
C SER A 35 12.49 1.26 -14.46
N MET A 36 13.11 2.13 -15.24
CA MET A 36 13.04 3.58 -15.06
C MET A 36 12.18 4.22 -16.15
N PRO A 37 11.32 5.19 -15.79
CA PRO A 37 10.53 5.92 -16.76
C PRO A 37 11.45 6.75 -17.68
N TYR A 38 11.05 6.90 -18.93
CA TYR A 38 11.71 7.78 -19.92
C TYR A 38 13.19 7.46 -20.25
N ALA A 39 13.67 6.24 -20.01
CA ALA A 39 14.99 5.80 -20.49
C ALA A 39 15.04 5.73 -22.03
N PHE A 40 15.67 6.72 -22.67
CA PHE A 40 15.75 6.79 -24.15
C PHE A 40 16.79 5.82 -24.72
N GLY A 41 16.48 5.26 -25.88
CA GLY A 41 17.41 4.47 -26.67
C GLY A 41 18.51 5.31 -27.30
N ARG A 42 19.70 4.72 -27.41
CA ARG A 42 20.86 5.33 -28.09
C ARG A 42 21.32 4.46 -29.24
N LEU A 43 21.58 5.08 -30.39
CA LEU A 43 22.22 4.42 -31.52
C LEU A 43 23.73 4.43 -31.30
N ASN A 44 24.34 3.23 -31.33
CA ASN A 44 25.78 3.04 -31.34
C ASN A 44 26.23 2.50 -32.71
N ASN A 45 27.54 2.40 -32.93
CA ASN A 45 28.10 1.87 -34.18
C ASN A 45 27.48 0.53 -34.62
N ASP A 46 27.24 -0.38 -33.68
CA ASP A 46 26.76 -1.74 -33.99
C ASP A 46 25.29 -1.72 -34.46
N ILE A 47 24.43 -0.96 -33.78
CA ILE A 47 23.03 -0.76 -34.17
C ILE A 47 22.97 -0.04 -35.52
N ILE A 48 23.84 0.94 -35.75
CA ILE A 48 23.91 1.69 -37.00
C ILE A 48 24.30 0.76 -38.16
N VAL A 49 25.28 -0.12 -37.98
CA VAL A 49 25.65 -1.16 -38.96
C VAL A 49 24.46 -2.04 -39.29
N LEU A 50 23.72 -2.47 -38.27
CA LEU A 50 22.56 -3.34 -38.46
C LEU A 50 21.45 -2.61 -39.24
N LEU A 51 21.08 -1.39 -38.83
CA LEU A 51 20.06 -0.58 -39.50
C LEU A 51 20.44 -0.29 -40.96
N ALA A 52 21.70 0.06 -41.22
CA ALA A 52 22.21 0.27 -42.57
C ALA A 52 22.12 -1.02 -43.41
N SER A 53 22.49 -2.17 -42.83
CA SER A 53 22.42 -3.47 -43.50
C SER A 53 20.98 -3.92 -43.76
N LEU A 54 20.01 -3.48 -42.95
CA LEU A 54 18.57 -3.72 -43.13
C LEU A 54 17.90 -2.71 -44.09
N GLY A 55 18.66 -1.75 -44.64
CA GLY A 55 18.23 -0.85 -45.71
C GLY A 55 17.86 0.56 -45.27
N ILE A 56 18.17 0.98 -44.04
CA ILE A 56 18.12 2.40 -43.67
C ILE A 56 19.26 3.13 -44.38
N SER A 57 18.94 4.22 -45.07
CA SER A 57 19.92 4.93 -45.89
C SER A 57 20.95 5.68 -45.03
N SER A 58 22.18 5.80 -45.56
CA SER A 58 23.24 6.65 -44.98
C SER A 58 22.77 8.10 -44.77
N GLN A 59 21.97 8.63 -45.69
CA GLN A 59 21.41 9.99 -45.61
C GLN A 59 20.48 10.14 -44.40
N THR A 60 19.62 9.16 -44.14
CA THR A 60 18.72 9.16 -42.98
C THR A 60 19.49 9.15 -41.66
N LEU A 61 20.52 8.30 -41.55
CA LEU A 61 21.35 8.20 -40.35
C LEU A 61 22.14 9.49 -40.09
N LEU A 62 22.70 10.09 -41.14
CA LEU A 62 23.37 11.39 -41.06
C LEU A 62 22.39 12.49 -40.65
N ALA A 63 21.19 12.54 -41.22
CA ALA A 63 20.17 13.52 -40.85
C ALA A 63 19.77 13.41 -39.36
N LYS A 64 19.65 12.20 -38.82
CA LYS A 64 19.38 11.99 -37.38
C LYS A 64 20.55 12.45 -36.51
N GLN A 65 21.80 12.23 -36.93
CA GLN A 65 22.97 12.73 -36.21
C GLN A 65 23.03 14.26 -36.23
N VAL A 66 22.74 14.89 -37.38
CA VAL A 66 22.67 16.36 -37.50
C VAL A 66 21.56 16.93 -36.60
N ALA A 67 20.37 16.33 -36.59
CA ALA A 67 19.30 16.73 -35.68
C ALA A 67 19.71 16.61 -34.20
N TYR A 68 20.45 15.55 -33.85
CA TYR A 68 21.00 15.36 -32.51
C TYR A 68 22.04 16.43 -32.14
N HIS A 69 22.96 16.75 -33.05
CA HIS A 69 23.94 17.82 -32.84
C HIS A 69 23.26 19.19 -32.69
N HIS A 70 22.23 19.47 -33.50
CA HIS A 70 21.45 20.70 -33.37
C HIS A 70 20.73 20.78 -32.01
N TRP A 71 20.13 19.68 -31.56
CA TRP A 71 19.50 19.59 -30.25
C TRP A 71 20.49 19.87 -29.11
N LEU A 72 21.72 19.35 -29.20
CA LEU A 72 22.79 19.65 -28.24
C LEU A 72 23.13 21.14 -28.22
N THR A 73 23.33 21.77 -29.38
CA THR A 73 23.69 23.20 -29.46
C THR A 73 22.55 24.12 -29.00
N ALA A 74 21.32 23.80 -29.36
CA ALA A 74 20.14 24.61 -29.00
C ALA A 74 19.81 24.58 -27.50
N ALA A 75 20.27 23.56 -26.76
CA ALA A 75 20.08 23.48 -25.31
C ALA A 75 20.73 24.63 -24.52
N SER A 76 21.65 25.41 -25.10
CA SER A 76 22.19 26.63 -24.47
C SER A 76 21.44 27.90 -24.86
N LYS A 77 20.45 27.84 -25.74
CA LYS A 77 19.78 29.01 -26.32
C LYS A 77 18.28 29.03 -26.07
N ASP A 78 17.68 27.87 -25.90
CA ASP A 78 16.24 27.68 -25.76
C ASP A 78 15.96 26.88 -24.48
N TRP A 79 15.18 27.47 -23.56
CA TRP A 79 14.84 26.85 -22.28
C TRP A 79 14.06 25.56 -22.45
N GLU A 80 13.23 25.42 -23.48
CA GLU A 80 12.44 24.21 -23.73
C GLU A 80 13.34 23.07 -24.20
N VAL A 81 14.30 23.38 -25.07
CA VAL A 81 15.28 22.42 -25.57
C VAL A 81 16.22 22.01 -24.43
N ALA A 82 16.67 22.98 -23.63
CA ALA A 82 17.49 22.76 -22.45
C ALA A 82 16.79 21.86 -21.42
N PHE A 83 15.52 22.12 -21.13
CA PHE A 83 14.73 21.34 -20.20
C PHE A 83 14.59 19.88 -20.66
N ASN A 84 14.24 19.68 -21.94
CA ASN A 84 14.16 18.34 -22.53
C ASN A 84 15.52 17.63 -22.55
N PHE A 85 16.60 18.36 -22.82
CA PHE A 85 17.97 17.85 -22.81
C PHE A 85 18.37 17.34 -21.42
N LEU A 86 18.18 18.16 -20.39
CA LEU A 86 18.52 17.83 -19.01
C LEU A 86 17.71 16.64 -18.49
N CYS A 87 16.40 16.61 -18.74
CA CYS A 87 15.56 15.48 -18.34
C CYS A 87 15.93 14.18 -19.08
N SER A 88 16.29 14.26 -20.36
CA SER A 88 16.74 13.10 -21.14
C SER A 88 18.07 12.52 -20.65
N LEU A 89 18.85 13.30 -19.90
CA LEU A 89 20.09 12.88 -19.25
C LEU A 89 19.92 12.52 -17.76
N GLY A 90 18.71 12.69 -17.19
CA GLY A 90 18.42 12.42 -15.78
C GLY A 90 18.82 13.55 -14.80
N HIS A 91 19.05 14.78 -15.29
CA HIS A 91 19.43 15.93 -14.48
C HIS A 91 18.21 16.78 -14.05
N TYR A 92 17.30 16.18 -13.28
CA TYR A 92 16.01 16.80 -12.92
C TYR A 92 16.15 18.08 -12.07
N GLU A 93 17.06 18.08 -11.08
CA GLU A 93 17.32 19.27 -10.24
C GLU A 93 17.83 20.47 -11.05
N LEU A 94 18.61 20.21 -12.10
CA LEU A 94 19.13 21.27 -12.97
C LEU A 94 18.03 21.77 -13.92
N ALA A 95 17.15 20.88 -14.38
CA ALA A 95 15.97 21.25 -15.17
C ALA A 95 15.00 22.13 -14.36
N GLU A 96 14.86 21.88 -13.05
CA GLU A 96 14.10 22.75 -12.14
C GLU A 96 14.74 24.13 -12.01
N ARG A 97 16.05 24.20 -11.77
CA ARG A 97 16.75 25.49 -11.68
C ARG A 97 16.67 26.28 -12.97
N LEU A 98 16.75 25.62 -14.12
CA LEU A 98 16.55 26.23 -15.43
C LEU A 98 15.18 26.89 -15.55
N LEU A 99 14.10 26.20 -15.16
CA LEU A 99 12.76 26.80 -15.16
C LEU A 99 12.68 28.01 -14.23
N LEU A 100 13.27 27.90 -13.04
CA LEU A 100 13.21 28.95 -12.04
C LEU A 100 14.03 30.18 -12.43
N GLN A 101 15.27 29.98 -12.88
CA GLN A 101 16.27 31.05 -13.07
C GLN A 101 16.36 31.53 -14.52
N GLY A 102 15.74 30.80 -15.46
CA GLY A 102 15.83 31.07 -16.89
C GLY A 102 17.05 30.43 -17.54
N VAL A 103 16.99 30.26 -18.87
CA VAL A 103 18.11 29.73 -19.64
C VAL A 103 19.29 30.70 -19.67
N ASP A 104 19.07 32.00 -19.46
CA ASP A 104 20.11 33.03 -19.53
C ASP A 104 20.90 33.21 -18.21
N ASP A 105 20.54 32.51 -17.13
CA ASP A 105 21.28 32.57 -15.87
C ASP A 105 22.70 31.99 -16.02
N ALA A 106 23.71 32.75 -15.61
CA ALA A 106 25.12 32.40 -15.80
C ALA A 106 25.53 31.08 -15.10
N ARG A 107 24.89 30.72 -13.99
CA ARG A 107 25.17 29.46 -13.27
C ARG A 107 24.47 28.29 -13.96
N VAL A 108 23.22 28.46 -14.37
CA VAL A 108 22.46 27.48 -15.16
C VAL A 108 23.16 27.21 -16.49
N GLN A 109 23.56 28.24 -17.22
CA GLN A 109 24.33 28.14 -18.47
C GLN A 109 25.62 27.34 -18.28
N LYS A 110 26.39 27.65 -17.23
CA LYS A 110 27.63 26.91 -16.92
C LYS A 110 27.35 25.43 -16.66
N GLN A 111 26.26 25.11 -15.98
CA GLN A 111 25.87 23.73 -15.67
C GLN A 111 25.31 22.98 -16.89
N ILE A 112 24.51 23.64 -17.75
CA ILE A 112 24.07 23.11 -19.05
C ILE A 112 25.28 22.83 -19.94
N ARG A 113 26.22 23.77 -20.02
CA ARG A 113 27.47 23.61 -20.78
C ARG A 113 28.27 22.43 -20.27
N SER A 114 28.36 22.24 -18.95
CA SER A 114 28.99 21.05 -18.36
C SER A 114 28.32 19.74 -18.80
N CYS A 115 26.99 19.71 -18.90
CA CYS A 115 26.24 18.53 -19.36
C CYS A 115 26.47 18.27 -20.86
N GLN A 116 26.46 19.31 -21.70
CA GLN A 116 26.80 19.21 -23.12
C GLN A 116 28.23 18.67 -23.30
N MET A 117 29.19 19.19 -22.53
CA MET A 117 30.59 18.75 -22.55
C MET A 117 30.75 17.29 -22.14
N SER A 118 29.98 16.83 -21.15
CA SER A 118 29.95 15.42 -20.75
C SER A 118 29.44 14.52 -21.88
N GLU A 119 28.36 14.93 -22.56
CA GLU A 119 27.79 14.17 -23.67
C GLU A 119 28.73 14.16 -24.91
N LEU A 120 29.40 15.28 -25.19
CA LEU A 120 30.44 15.39 -26.23
C LEU A 120 31.67 14.52 -25.91
N ALA A 121 32.12 14.50 -24.66
CA ALA A 121 33.24 13.65 -24.24
C ALA A 121 32.95 12.17 -24.50
N ALA A 122 31.68 11.74 -24.37
CA ALA A 122 31.25 10.38 -24.67
C ALA A 122 31.36 9.99 -26.17
N PHE A 123 31.58 10.96 -27.07
CA PHE A 123 31.87 10.66 -28.49
C PHE A 123 33.26 10.06 -28.68
N LYS A 124 34.17 10.22 -27.70
CA LYS A 124 35.56 9.77 -27.77
C LYS A 124 35.81 8.61 -26.79
N LYS A 125 36.35 7.49 -27.30
CA LYS A 125 36.86 6.38 -26.46
C LYS A 125 38.21 5.89 -26.99
N ASN A 126 39.25 5.94 -26.16
CA ASN A 126 40.64 5.62 -26.54
C ASN A 126 41.08 6.39 -27.80
N GLU A 127 40.90 7.71 -27.78
CA GLU A 127 41.24 8.64 -28.86
C GLU A 127 40.48 8.51 -30.19
N LYS A 128 39.58 7.52 -30.32
CA LYS A 128 38.75 7.33 -31.50
C LYS A 128 37.34 7.88 -31.30
N PHE A 129 36.84 8.61 -32.28
CA PHE A 129 35.45 9.06 -32.34
C PHE A 129 34.52 7.87 -32.63
N ARG A 130 33.32 7.90 -32.04
CA ARG A 130 32.27 6.89 -32.26
C ARG A 130 30.94 7.60 -32.49
N SER A 131 30.08 6.96 -33.27
CA SER A 131 28.73 7.44 -33.52
C SER A 131 27.87 7.07 -32.32
N ARG A 132 27.41 8.09 -31.59
CA ARG A 132 26.51 7.94 -30.45
C ARG A 132 25.46 9.06 -30.50
N MET A 133 24.19 8.69 -30.61
CA MET A 133 23.08 9.65 -30.63
C MET A 133 21.84 9.11 -29.92
N VAL A 134 21.14 9.99 -29.20
CA VAL A 134 19.87 9.69 -28.53
C VAL A 134 18.73 9.78 -29.53
N VAL A 135 17.78 8.84 -29.49
CA VAL A 135 16.58 8.87 -30.31
C VAL A 135 15.36 9.11 -29.43
N LEU A 136 14.71 10.27 -29.54
CA LEU A 136 13.59 10.63 -28.66
C LEU A 136 12.35 9.75 -28.87
N LYS A 137 12.14 9.25 -30.09
CA LYS A 137 11.10 8.25 -30.44
C LYS A 137 11.61 6.82 -30.22
N SER A 138 12.22 6.60 -29.06
CA SER A 138 12.72 5.29 -28.65
C SER A 138 12.71 5.12 -27.13
N ARG A 139 12.76 3.86 -26.67
CA ARG A 139 13.05 3.54 -25.27
C ARG A 139 14.03 2.38 -25.18
N LEU A 140 14.78 2.35 -24.09
CA LEU A 140 15.54 1.21 -23.64
C LEU A 140 14.79 0.58 -22.47
N LEU A 141 14.11 -0.54 -22.71
CA LEU A 141 13.16 -1.12 -21.75
C LEU A 141 13.58 -2.52 -21.34
N PHE A 142 13.34 -2.90 -20.09
CA PHE A 142 13.47 -4.29 -19.69
C PHE A 142 12.45 -5.16 -20.43
N GLY A 143 12.91 -6.30 -20.93
CA GLY A 143 12.03 -7.30 -21.51
C GLY A 143 11.29 -8.06 -20.42
N VAL A 144 9.98 -8.26 -20.61
CA VAL A 144 9.18 -9.13 -19.77
C VAL A 144 8.29 -10.03 -20.64
N CYS A 145 7.87 -11.18 -20.12
CA CYS A 145 6.97 -12.07 -20.86
C CYS A 145 5.51 -11.70 -20.60
N ASP A 146 4.65 -11.95 -21.58
CA ASP A 146 3.20 -11.83 -21.43
C ASP A 146 2.65 -12.89 -20.45
N PRO A 147 2.23 -12.48 -19.23
CA PRO A 147 1.75 -13.41 -18.22
C PRO A 147 0.42 -14.07 -18.58
N TYR A 148 -0.39 -13.43 -19.44
CA TYR A 148 -1.77 -13.86 -19.72
C TYR A 148 -1.91 -14.54 -21.08
N GLY A 149 -0.86 -14.51 -21.91
CA GLY A 149 -0.85 -15.10 -23.25
C GLY A 149 -1.92 -14.48 -24.17
N VAL A 150 -2.08 -13.17 -24.06
CA VAL A 150 -2.97 -12.32 -24.86
C VAL A 150 -2.31 -11.96 -26.20
N LEU A 151 -0.99 -11.81 -26.24
CA LEU A 151 -0.23 -11.41 -27.44
C LEU A 151 0.00 -12.59 -28.38
N ARG A 152 -0.10 -12.35 -29.69
CA ARG A 152 0.23 -13.32 -30.74
C ARG A 152 1.73 -13.29 -31.05
N GLU A 153 2.21 -14.34 -31.71
CA GLU A 153 3.60 -14.42 -32.16
C GLU A 153 3.95 -13.21 -33.05
N GLY A 154 5.04 -12.52 -32.73
CA GLY A 154 5.46 -11.28 -33.40
C GLY A 154 4.86 -9.99 -32.83
N GLU A 155 3.88 -10.07 -31.93
CA GLU A 155 3.34 -8.90 -31.23
C GLU A 155 4.15 -8.62 -29.95
N VAL A 156 4.45 -7.35 -29.72
CA VAL A 156 5.05 -6.83 -28.49
C VAL A 156 4.23 -5.67 -27.98
N PHE A 157 4.25 -5.45 -26.67
CA PHE A 157 3.35 -4.51 -26.02
C PHE A 157 4.09 -3.59 -25.04
N VAL A 158 3.84 -2.28 -25.14
CA VAL A 158 4.53 -1.24 -24.33
C VAL A 158 3.56 -0.42 -23.47
N ARG A 159 2.23 -0.42 -23.71
CA ARG A 159 1.14 -0.04 -22.76
C ARG A 159 -0.30 -0.20 -23.34
N VAL A 160 -1.30 -0.46 -22.46
CA VAL A 160 -2.81 -0.37 -22.55
C VAL A 160 -3.73 -1.64 -22.55
N SER A 161 -4.72 -1.61 -21.62
CA SER A 161 -5.88 -2.50 -21.33
C SER A 161 -5.65 -3.58 -20.25
N LYS A 162 -5.47 -4.87 -20.57
CA LYS A 162 -5.33 -5.95 -19.55
C LYS A 162 -3.96 -6.02 -18.87
N LEU A 163 -2.93 -5.50 -19.52
CA LEU A 163 -1.53 -5.49 -19.05
C LEU A 163 -1.10 -4.11 -18.51
N SER A 164 -2.06 -3.23 -18.20
CA SER A 164 -1.83 -1.83 -17.79
C SER A 164 -1.00 -1.65 -16.52
N HIS A 165 -0.94 -2.68 -15.67
CA HIS A 165 -0.15 -2.72 -14.44
C HIS A 165 1.36 -2.86 -14.72
N LEU A 166 1.77 -3.33 -15.90
CA LEU A 166 3.17 -3.36 -16.32
C LEU A 166 3.50 -2.04 -17.02
N VAL A 167 4.37 -1.25 -16.39
CA VAL A 167 4.86 0.03 -16.90
C VAL A 167 6.37 -0.03 -17.11
N ASP A 168 6.89 0.84 -17.98
CA ASP A 168 8.33 1.01 -18.24
C ASP A 168 9.09 -0.28 -18.61
N CYS A 169 8.40 -1.22 -19.25
CA CYS A 169 8.94 -2.47 -19.79
C CYS A 169 8.30 -2.81 -21.14
N VAL A 170 8.93 -3.70 -21.91
CA VAL A 170 8.36 -4.26 -23.15
C VAL A 170 7.92 -5.69 -22.91
N VAL A 171 6.65 -5.97 -23.17
CA VAL A 171 6.04 -7.29 -22.96
C VAL A 171 6.08 -8.08 -24.27
N PHE A 172 6.75 -9.21 -24.26
CA PHE A 172 6.86 -10.15 -25.39
C PHE A 172 5.82 -11.26 -25.30
N ALA A 173 5.28 -11.69 -26.43
CA ALA A 173 4.36 -12.82 -26.50
C ALA A 173 4.95 -14.11 -25.89
N SER A 174 4.18 -14.77 -25.04
CA SER A 174 4.56 -16.05 -24.40
C SER A 174 4.21 -17.28 -25.24
N LYS A 175 3.53 -17.09 -26.38
CA LYS A 175 3.12 -18.13 -27.33
C LYS A 175 3.76 -17.87 -28.69
N GLY A 176 4.34 -18.90 -29.31
CA GLY A 176 4.97 -18.83 -30.62
C GLY A 176 5.93 -19.99 -30.87
N ARG A 177 6.48 -20.10 -32.08
CA ARG A 177 7.46 -21.15 -32.45
C ARG A 177 8.83 -20.88 -31.85
N ARG A 178 9.21 -19.60 -31.72
CA ARG A 178 10.47 -19.15 -31.13
C ARG A 178 10.24 -17.91 -30.27
N ALA A 179 10.91 -17.84 -29.11
CA ALA A 179 10.80 -16.68 -28.23
C ALA A 179 11.46 -15.45 -28.87
N ALA A 180 10.72 -14.36 -29.04
CA ALA A 180 11.21 -13.12 -29.64
C ALA A 180 12.49 -12.54 -28.97
N PRO A 181 12.66 -12.57 -27.63
CA PRO A 181 13.92 -12.21 -26.98
C PRO A 181 15.13 -12.97 -27.55
N SER A 182 15.01 -14.29 -27.74
CA SER A 182 16.09 -15.15 -28.26
C SER A 182 16.46 -14.88 -29.73
N MET A 183 15.62 -14.13 -30.45
CA MET A 183 15.89 -13.71 -31.82
C MET A 183 16.82 -12.48 -31.85
N SER A 184 16.94 -11.77 -30.72
CA SER A 184 17.83 -10.63 -30.55
C SER A 184 19.10 -11.08 -29.83
N SER A 185 20.09 -11.53 -30.61
CA SER A 185 21.42 -11.95 -30.11
C SER A 185 21.41 -13.08 -29.07
N GLY A 186 20.39 -13.96 -29.11
CA GLY A 186 20.26 -15.05 -28.15
C GLY A 186 19.78 -14.61 -26.76
N GLY A 187 19.29 -13.37 -26.62
CA GLY A 187 18.86 -12.81 -25.35
C GLY A 187 17.67 -13.51 -24.71
N ASP A 188 17.44 -13.20 -23.44
CA ASP A 188 16.34 -13.75 -22.66
C ASP A 188 15.60 -12.67 -21.83
N LEU A 189 15.05 -13.04 -20.69
CA LEU A 189 14.24 -12.16 -19.83
C LEU A 189 14.75 -12.17 -18.38
N ASP A 190 16.04 -12.47 -18.16
CA ASP A 190 16.65 -12.47 -16.83
C ASP A 190 17.24 -11.11 -16.39
N GLY A 191 17.29 -10.16 -17.32
CA GLY A 191 17.80 -8.81 -17.09
C GLY A 191 18.02 -8.00 -18.38
N ASP A 192 17.82 -8.61 -19.54
CA ASP A 192 18.04 -7.96 -20.83
C ASP A 192 17.17 -6.72 -21.05
N ARG A 193 17.81 -5.69 -21.60
CA ARG A 193 17.17 -4.45 -22.05
C ARG A 193 17.09 -4.42 -23.56
N PHE A 194 15.91 -4.13 -24.06
CA PHE A 194 15.60 -4.08 -25.48
C PHE A 194 15.45 -2.63 -25.93
N LEU A 195 16.12 -2.32 -27.03
CA LEU A 195 15.95 -1.06 -27.73
C LEU A 195 14.65 -1.12 -28.54
N VAL A 196 13.65 -0.35 -28.15
CA VAL A 196 12.38 -0.22 -28.86
C VAL A 196 12.39 1.09 -29.64
N LEU A 197 12.42 0.99 -30.97
CA LEU A 197 12.38 2.12 -31.90
C LEU A 197 11.01 2.18 -32.56
N TRP A 198 10.34 3.32 -32.48
CA TRP A 198 9.11 3.59 -33.23
C TRP A 198 9.21 4.87 -34.06
N ASP A 199 10.43 5.38 -34.25
CA ASP A 199 10.70 6.43 -35.22
C ASP A 199 10.50 5.87 -36.64
N PRO A 200 9.52 6.36 -37.41
CA PRO A 200 9.21 5.81 -38.73
C PRO A 200 10.39 5.86 -39.70
N ASP A 201 11.35 6.76 -39.50
CA ASP A 201 12.54 6.87 -40.35
C ASP A 201 13.61 5.80 -40.04
N LEU A 202 13.56 5.22 -38.84
CA LEU A 202 14.54 4.23 -38.36
C LEU A 202 13.97 2.82 -38.27
N VAL A 203 12.66 2.62 -38.48
CA VAL A 203 12.03 1.30 -38.57
C VAL A 203 12.35 0.70 -39.94
N PRO A 204 13.14 -0.39 -40.03
CA PRO A 204 13.49 -0.99 -41.31
C PRO A 204 12.27 -1.58 -42.00
N LYS A 205 12.19 -1.42 -43.33
CA LYS A 205 11.13 -2.02 -44.15
C LYS A 205 11.34 -3.53 -44.37
N LYS A 206 12.56 -4.02 -44.18
CA LYS A 206 12.94 -5.42 -44.34
C LYS A 206 13.08 -6.07 -42.97
N VAL A 207 12.42 -7.21 -42.80
CA VAL A 207 12.57 -8.09 -41.63
C VAL A 207 13.49 -9.24 -42.04
N ALA A 208 14.62 -9.40 -41.36
CA ALA A 208 15.55 -10.50 -41.59
C ALA A 208 15.17 -11.71 -40.71
N GLU A 209 15.43 -12.92 -41.20
CA GLU A 209 15.24 -14.15 -40.43
C GLU A 209 16.33 -14.24 -39.34
N SER A 210 15.92 -14.58 -38.12
CA SER A 210 16.82 -14.68 -36.98
C SER A 210 17.67 -15.96 -37.04
N TYR A 211 18.99 -15.83 -36.89
CA TYR A 211 19.89 -16.98 -36.75
C TYR A 211 19.56 -17.83 -35.52
N THR A 212 19.68 -19.15 -35.61
CA THR A 212 19.45 -20.05 -34.45
C THR A 212 20.75 -20.22 -33.69
N TYR A 213 20.73 -20.00 -32.37
CA TYR A 213 21.91 -20.08 -31.51
C TYR A 213 21.95 -21.43 -30.77
N PRO A 214 22.56 -22.49 -31.34
CA PRO A 214 22.64 -23.79 -30.69
C PRO A 214 23.64 -23.76 -29.53
N ALA A 215 23.22 -24.22 -28.35
CA ALA A 215 24.10 -24.35 -27.19
C ALA A 215 25.23 -25.37 -27.43
N ALA A 216 26.43 -25.07 -26.93
CA ALA A 216 27.53 -26.02 -26.94
C ALA A 216 27.22 -27.24 -26.05
N LYS A 217 27.62 -28.44 -26.48
CA LYS A 217 27.45 -29.66 -25.66
C LYS A 217 28.46 -29.67 -24.52
N GLU A 218 28.00 -29.40 -23.30
CA GLU A 218 28.83 -29.49 -22.09
C GLU A 218 29.00 -30.94 -21.60
N ARG A 219 30.19 -31.26 -21.07
CA ARG A 219 30.43 -32.55 -20.40
C ARG A 219 30.03 -32.46 -18.94
N ILE A 220 28.96 -33.15 -18.57
CA ILE A 220 28.49 -33.21 -17.19
C ILE A 220 29.32 -34.26 -16.44
N THR A 221 30.04 -33.84 -15.40
CA THR A 221 30.86 -34.72 -14.55
C THR A 221 30.42 -34.59 -13.11
N ASN A 222 30.09 -35.71 -12.44
CA ASN A 222 29.53 -35.70 -11.08
C ASN A 222 30.56 -35.44 -9.97
N ARG A 223 31.86 -35.40 -10.31
CA ARG A 223 32.96 -35.04 -9.41
C ARG A 223 33.82 -33.99 -10.10
N ILE A 224 33.87 -32.80 -9.54
CA ILE A 224 34.69 -31.68 -10.02
C ILE A 224 35.92 -31.59 -9.12
N THR A 225 37.10 -31.73 -9.70
CA THR A 225 38.37 -31.51 -8.98
C THR A 225 38.82 -30.05 -9.14
N ARG A 226 39.74 -29.58 -8.29
CA ARG A 226 40.39 -28.26 -8.47
C ARG A 226 41.10 -28.14 -9.82
N GLU A 227 41.59 -29.26 -10.36
CA GLU A 227 42.27 -29.31 -11.65
C GLU A 227 41.28 -29.14 -12.82
N ASP A 228 40.06 -29.66 -12.70
CA ASP A 228 38.98 -29.43 -13.67
C ASP A 228 38.56 -27.96 -13.70
N LEU A 229 38.48 -27.32 -12.53
CA LEU A 229 38.26 -25.89 -12.38
C LEU A 229 39.37 -25.06 -13.03
N ALA A 230 40.64 -25.40 -12.77
CA ALA A 230 41.79 -24.76 -13.40
C ALA A 230 41.79 -24.94 -14.92
N ARG A 231 41.49 -26.15 -15.43
CA ARG A 231 41.36 -26.41 -16.88
C ARG A 231 40.21 -25.64 -17.52
N HIS A 232 39.07 -25.52 -16.83
CA HIS A 232 37.94 -24.71 -17.30
C HIS A 232 38.31 -23.22 -17.37
N PHE A 233 38.89 -22.65 -16.32
CA PHE A 233 39.37 -21.26 -16.33
C PHE A 233 40.45 -21.02 -17.40
N ALA A 234 41.38 -21.96 -17.59
CA ALA A 234 42.42 -21.88 -18.61
C ALA A 234 41.87 -22.01 -20.05
N SER A 235 40.67 -22.56 -20.24
CA SER A 235 40.05 -22.74 -21.56
C SER A 235 39.37 -21.48 -22.11
N TYR A 236 39.09 -20.47 -21.26
CA TYR A 236 38.55 -19.18 -21.69
C TYR A 236 39.59 -18.39 -22.49
N ASN A 237 39.54 -18.50 -23.82
CA ASN A 237 40.47 -17.81 -24.71
C ASN A 237 39.84 -16.54 -25.31
N ASN A 238 39.90 -15.44 -24.56
CA ASN A 238 39.41 -14.12 -24.97
C ASN A 238 40.08 -13.57 -26.25
N MET A 239 41.28 -14.06 -26.63
CA MET A 239 41.97 -13.59 -27.84
C MET A 239 41.24 -14.01 -29.13
N THR A 240 40.59 -15.18 -29.14
CA THR A 240 39.88 -15.67 -30.33
C THR A 240 38.61 -14.85 -30.60
N LEU A 241 37.87 -14.51 -29.55
CA LEU A 241 36.69 -13.64 -29.63
C LEU A 241 37.04 -12.25 -30.17
N ALA A 242 38.08 -11.62 -29.61
CA ALA A 242 38.56 -10.31 -30.08
C ALA A 242 38.96 -10.34 -31.56
N ARG A 243 39.57 -11.43 -32.01
CA ARG A 243 39.95 -11.63 -33.42
C ARG A 243 38.72 -11.78 -34.33
N ILE A 244 37.69 -12.50 -33.91
CA ILE A 244 36.43 -12.64 -34.65
C ILE A 244 35.74 -11.27 -34.80
N VAL A 245 35.62 -10.49 -33.73
CA VAL A 245 35.04 -9.13 -33.76
C VAL A 245 35.81 -8.21 -34.71
N ALA A 246 37.14 -8.25 -34.65
CA ALA A 246 37.98 -7.46 -35.54
C ALA A 246 37.83 -7.85 -37.02
N LEU A 247 37.71 -9.15 -37.32
CA LEU A 247 37.45 -9.64 -38.68
C LEU A 247 36.05 -9.26 -39.16
N HIS A 248 35.02 -9.42 -38.33
CA HIS A 248 33.65 -9.04 -38.65
C HIS A 248 33.56 -7.55 -39.00
N SER A 249 34.14 -6.69 -38.15
CA SER A 249 34.17 -5.24 -38.41
C SER A 249 34.87 -4.86 -39.72
N LYS A 250 35.81 -5.67 -40.21
CA LYS A 250 36.46 -5.46 -41.53
C LYS A 250 35.55 -5.94 -42.66
N TRP A 251 35.03 -7.17 -42.57
CA TRP A 251 34.15 -7.75 -43.59
C TRP A 251 32.87 -6.94 -43.82
N VAL A 252 32.27 -6.39 -42.76
CA VAL A 252 31.09 -5.51 -42.84
C VAL A 252 31.34 -4.31 -43.77
N ARG A 253 32.56 -3.76 -43.77
CA ARG A 253 32.92 -2.58 -44.57
C ARG A 253 33.12 -2.90 -46.04
N CYS A 254 33.39 -4.16 -46.38
CA CYS A 254 33.79 -4.55 -47.73
C CYS A 254 32.64 -5.08 -48.59
N SER A 255 31.50 -5.41 -47.98
CA SER A 255 30.33 -5.91 -48.69
C SER A 255 29.23 -4.85 -48.75
N PRO A 256 28.59 -4.64 -49.92
CA PRO A 256 27.40 -3.78 -50.00
C PRO A 256 26.19 -4.35 -49.22
N LYS A 257 26.22 -5.64 -48.86
CA LYS A 257 25.24 -6.25 -47.96
C LYS A 257 25.55 -6.01 -46.48
N GLY A 258 26.69 -5.37 -46.16
CA GLY A 258 27.11 -5.08 -44.80
C GLY A 258 27.20 -6.33 -43.92
N ALA A 259 26.52 -6.29 -42.77
CA ALA A 259 26.43 -7.41 -41.84
C ALA A 259 25.64 -8.61 -42.40
N MET A 260 24.88 -8.44 -43.48
CA MET A 260 24.12 -9.51 -44.15
C MET A 260 24.94 -10.26 -45.22
N SER A 261 26.25 -10.05 -45.28
CA SER A 261 27.15 -10.86 -46.13
C SER A 261 27.41 -12.23 -45.53
N ASP A 262 27.64 -13.23 -46.40
CA ASP A 262 27.83 -14.62 -45.98
C ASP A 262 29.03 -14.74 -45.01
N GLU A 263 30.12 -14.01 -45.28
CA GLU A 263 31.31 -13.98 -44.42
C GLU A 263 31.02 -13.39 -43.04
N CYS A 264 30.21 -12.32 -42.97
CA CYS A 264 29.79 -11.74 -41.70
C CYS A 264 28.84 -12.66 -40.94
N GLN A 265 27.93 -13.36 -41.62
CA GLN A 265 27.03 -14.33 -41.00
C GLN A 265 27.80 -15.53 -40.42
N ASP A 266 28.82 -16.02 -41.14
CA ASP A 266 29.72 -17.06 -40.64
C ASP A 266 30.51 -16.59 -39.40
N LEU A 267 31.03 -15.36 -39.45
CA LEU A 267 31.73 -14.77 -38.30
C LEU A 267 30.80 -14.54 -37.12
N ASN A 268 29.53 -14.19 -37.34
CA ASN A 268 28.52 -14.05 -36.29
C ASN A 268 28.16 -15.42 -35.66
N ALA A 269 28.07 -16.47 -36.47
CA ALA A 269 27.89 -17.84 -35.97
C ALA A 269 29.08 -18.28 -35.10
N LEU A 270 30.32 -18.00 -35.54
CA LEU A 270 31.53 -18.27 -34.76
C LEU A 270 31.60 -17.38 -33.50
N HIS A 271 31.16 -16.13 -33.59
CA HIS A 271 31.09 -15.23 -32.45
C HIS A 271 30.18 -15.78 -31.37
N SER A 272 28.98 -16.25 -31.73
CA SER A 272 28.06 -16.88 -30.78
C SER A 272 28.68 -18.08 -30.08
N LEU A 273 29.31 -19.00 -30.82
CA LEU A 273 29.95 -20.17 -30.22
C LEU A 273 31.14 -19.76 -29.31
N ALA A 274 31.83 -18.67 -29.63
CA ALA A 274 33.01 -18.21 -28.90
C ALA A 274 32.65 -17.57 -27.55
N VAL A 275 31.49 -16.91 -27.48
CA VAL A 275 30.95 -16.33 -26.24
C VAL A 275 30.67 -17.44 -25.21
N ASP A 276 30.21 -18.61 -25.67
CA ASP A 276 29.95 -19.79 -24.82
C ASP A 276 31.22 -20.58 -24.46
N GLY A 277 32.42 -20.02 -24.72
CA GLY A 277 33.69 -20.64 -24.35
C GLY A 277 34.09 -21.85 -25.21
N ALA A 278 33.43 -22.09 -26.34
CA ALA A 278 33.79 -23.21 -27.22
C ALA A 278 35.14 -22.97 -27.92
N PRO A 279 36.02 -23.99 -28.01
CA PRO A 279 37.26 -23.88 -28.74
C PRO A 279 36.97 -23.81 -30.25
N ILE A 280 37.23 -22.65 -30.86
CA ILE A 280 36.87 -22.38 -32.25
C ILE A 280 38.09 -22.09 -33.11
N LYS A 281 38.13 -22.73 -34.27
CA LYS A 281 39.08 -22.43 -35.33
C LYS A 281 38.39 -21.59 -36.40
N ILE A 282 38.84 -20.36 -36.60
CA ILE A 282 38.35 -19.49 -37.67
C ILE A 282 38.77 -20.09 -39.03
N PRO A 283 37.83 -20.36 -39.96
CA PRO A 283 38.12 -20.78 -41.33
C PRO A 283 39.10 -19.85 -42.04
N ASP A 284 40.01 -20.41 -42.84
CA ASP A 284 41.08 -19.61 -43.47
C ASP A 284 40.54 -18.53 -44.42
N ARG A 285 39.44 -18.80 -45.13
CA ARG A 285 38.78 -17.82 -46.01
C ARG A 285 38.33 -16.54 -45.31
N LEU A 286 38.05 -16.59 -44.00
CA LEU A 286 37.56 -15.44 -43.23
C LEU A 286 38.69 -14.59 -42.64
N LYS A 287 39.94 -15.08 -42.65
CA LYS A 287 41.09 -14.40 -42.02
C LYS A 287 41.62 -13.22 -42.82
N THR A 288 41.34 -13.16 -44.12
CA THR A 288 41.87 -12.17 -45.05
C THR A 288 40.74 -11.39 -45.74
N PRO A 289 40.14 -10.40 -45.04
CA PRO A 289 39.15 -9.52 -45.65
C PRO A 289 39.81 -8.62 -46.73
N PRO A 290 39.11 -8.34 -47.85
CA PRO A 290 39.58 -7.39 -48.86
C PRO A 290 39.60 -5.95 -48.31
N GLU A 291 40.24 -5.02 -49.00
CA GLU A 291 40.19 -3.60 -48.61
C GLU A 291 38.87 -2.94 -49.07
N PRO A 292 38.25 -2.08 -48.25
CA PRO A 292 37.02 -1.39 -48.62
C PRO A 292 37.29 -0.34 -49.70
N LYS A 293 36.42 -0.29 -50.72
CA LYS A 293 36.56 0.66 -51.86
C LYS A 293 36.04 2.06 -51.55
N ASP A 294 35.01 2.15 -50.71
CA ASP A 294 34.31 3.39 -50.34
C ASP A 294 34.23 3.53 -48.81
N PRO A 295 34.16 4.76 -48.26
CA PRO A 295 33.97 4.97 -46.83
C PRO A 295 32.61 4.43 -46.38
N TYR A 296 32.61 3.65 -45.30
CA TYR A 296 31.38 3.07 -44.76
C TYR A 296 30.63 4.11 -43.90
N ILE A 297 29.33 3.91 -43.64
CA ILE A 297 28.51 4.88 -42.90
C ILE A 297 29.09 5.25 -41.52
N ILE A 298 29.74 4.31 -40.82
CA ILE A 298 30.42 4.61 -39.55
C ILE A 298 31.51 5.66 -39.76
N ASP A 299 32.29 5.55 -40.84
CA ASP A 299 33.41 6.47 -41.10
C ASP A 299 32.87 7.89 -41.39
N LEU A 300 31.76 8.00 -42.11
CA LEU A 300 31.06 9.27 -42.36
C LEU A 300 30.51 9.90 -41.07
N LEU A 301 29.84 9.11 -40.22
CA LEU A 301 29.29 9.59 -38.96
C LEU A 301 30.39 9.94 -37.94
N GLN A 302 31.53 9.24 -37.97
CA GLN A 302 32.71 9.56 -37.14
C GLN A 302 33.36 10.86 -37.60
N ALA A 303 33.49 11.07 -38.92
CA ALA A 303 33.99 12.32 -39.47
C ALA A 303 33.07 13.50 -39.11
N ALA A 304 31.74 13.34 -39.25
CA ALA A 304 30.76 14.35 -38.87
C ALA A 304 30.74 14.63 -37.35
N ALA A 305 30.89 13.60 -36.51
CA ALA A 305 31.01 13.78 -35.05
C ALA A 305 32.30 14.52 -34.67
N LYS A 306 33.42 14.20 -35.32
CA LYS A 306 34.70 14.90 -35.11
C LYS A 306 34.58 16.37 -35.52
N GLN A 307 34.04 16.65 -36.70
CA GLN A 307 33.82 18.02 -37.17
C GLN A 307 32.94 18.80 -36.19
N PHE A 308 31.80 18.25 -35.78
CA PHE A 308 30.94 18.90 -34.79
C PHE A 308 31.64 19.12 -33.45
N PHE A 309 32.44 18.17 -32.97
CA PHE A 309 33.22 18.32 -31.74
C PHE A 309 34.21 19.49 -31.85
N ASP A 310 34.97 19.56 -32.95
CA ASP A 310 35.94 20.62 -33.20
C ASP A 310 35.22 21.99 -33.31
N ASP A 311 34.10 22.07 -34.03
CA ASP A 311 33.27 23.27 -34.17
C ASP A 311 32.67 23.72 -32.83
N PHE A 312 32.19 22.77 -32.01
CA PHE A 312 31.59 23.06 -30.70
C PHE A 312 32.62 23.53 -29.68
N MET A 313 33.86 23.04 -29.75
CA MET A 313 34.98 23.52 -28.91
C MET A 313 35.41 24.95 -29.29
N GLN A 314 35.20 25.38 -30.53
CA GLN A 314 35.56 26.72 -31.03
C GLN A 314 34.47 27.78 -30.78
N LEU A 315 33.25 27.38 -30.47
CA LEU A 315 32.15 28.29 -30.11
C LEU A 315 32.41 28.95 -28.74
N GLU A 316 32.74 30.25 -28.73
CA GLU A 316 32.67 31.09 -27.52
C GLU A 316 31.20 31.32 -27.13
N PRO A 317 30.87 31.34 -25.82
CA PRO A 317 29.52 31.65 -25.36
C PRO A 317 29.25 33.15 -25.55
N ASP A 318 28.52 33.51 -26.59
CA ASP A 318 27.94 34.85 -26.70
C ASP A 318 27.06 35.13 -25.47
N ALA A 319 27.40 36.20 -24.77
CA ALA A 319 26.62 36.72 -23.66
C ALA A 319 25.31 37.30 -24.20
N LEU A 320 24.22 36.56 -24.03
CA LEU A 320 22.86 37.05 -24.28
C LEU A 320 22.43 37.93 -23.10
N GLU A 321 21.99 39.14 -23.42
CA GLU A 321 21.54 40.15 -22.47
C GLU A 321 20.24 39.73 -21.76
N MET A 322 20.20 40.04 -20.46
CA MET A 322 19.08 39.81 -19.57
C MET A 322 17.81 40.52 -20.06
N SER A 323 16.75 39.75 -20.30
CA SER A 323 15.39 40.28 -20.21
C SER A 323 14.61 39.49 -19.16
N SER A 324 14.08 40.19 -18.16
CA SER A 324 13.12 39.62 -17.22
C SER A 324 11.80 39.35 -17.96
N LEU A 325 11.31 38.12 -17.91
CA LEU A 325 9.96 37.78 -18.41
C LEU A 325 8.93 38.71 -17.77
N SER A 326 8.08 39.33 -18.58
CA SER A 326 6.92 40.05 -18.05
C SER A 326 5.93 39.07 -17.40
N PRO A 327 5.05 39.51 -16.48
CA PRO A 327 4.05 38.64 -15.87
C PRO A 327 3.16 37.91 -16.88
N ASP A 328 2.87 38.55 -18.02
CA ASP A 328 2.06 37.98 -19.11
C ASP A 328 2.84 36.89 -19.87
N ASP A 329 4.12 37.14 -20.19
CA ASP A 329 4.99 36.14 -20.83
C ASP A 329 5.21 34.92 -19.93
N ALA A 330 5.32 35.14 -18.61
CA ALA A 330 5.51 34.07 -17.64
C ALA A 330 4.24 33.21 -17.47
N ALA A 331 3.04 33.79 -17.54
CA ALA A 331 1.78 33.04 -17.54
C ALA A 331 1.60 32.21 -18.82
N GLU A 332 2.06 32.72 -19.97
CA GLU A 332 2.08 31.97 -21.22
C GLU A 332 3.05 30.78 -21.17
N VAL A 333 4.25 30.97 -20.59
CA VAL A 333 5.23 29.90 -20.36
C VAL A 333 4.67 28.81 -19.46
N LEU A 334 4.00 29.17 -18.36
CA LEU A 334 3.38 28.22 -17.44
C LEU A 334 2.28 27.39 -18.12
N THR A 335 1.43 28.04 -18.92
CA THR A 335 0.36 27.38 -19.68
C THR A 335 0.94 26.43 -20.73
N LYS A 336 1.96 26.86 -21.47
CA LYS A 336 2.68 26.02 -22.44
C LYS A 336 3.39 24.82 -21.77
N PHE A 337 3.93 25.01 -20.57
CA PHE A 337 4.57 23.95 -19.80
C PHE A 337 3.57 22.88 -19.34
N LEU A 338 2.42 23.30 -18.81
CA LEU A 338 1.39 22.37 -18.30
C LEU A 338 0.56 21.70 -19.40
N SER A 339 0.41 22.32 -20.57
CA SER A 339 -0.37 21.79 -21.70
C SER A 339 0.39 20.83 -22.63
N ARG A 340 1.71 20.68 -22.49
CA ARG A 340 2.54 19.83 -23.38
C ARG A 340 2.39 18.33 -23.10
N GLU A 341 2.24 17.54 -24.18
CA GLU A 341 2.01 16.09 -24.11
C GLU A 341 3.24 15.23 -23.70
N LYS A 342 4.45 15.82 -23.60
CA LYS A 342 5.69 15.05 -23.37
C LYS A 342 6.70 15.81 -22.53
N VAL A 343 6.81 15.38 -21.28
CA VAL A 343 7.90 15.76 -20.37
C VAL A 343 8.51 14.47 -19.82
N ALA A 344 9.84 14.35 -19.80
CA ALA A 344 10.56 13.20 -19.25
C ALA A 344 10.67 13.26 -17.72
N VAL A 345 9.56 13.61 -17.05
CA VAL A 345 9.47 13.88 -15.61
C VAL A 345 8.07 13.42 -15.14
N SER A 346 7.92 13.02 -13.88
CA SER A 346 6.60 12.61 -13.34
C SER A 346 5.63 13.81 -13.28
N GLU A 347 4.32 13.54 -13.24
CA GLU A 347 3.32 14.62 -13.16
C GLU A 347 3.49 15.43 -11.87
N PHE A 348 3.83 14.78 -10.75
CA PHE A 348 4.02 15.44 -9.47
C PHE A 348 5.19 16.46 -9.51
N GLU A 349 6.30 16.06 -10.11
CA GLU A 349 7.45 16.94 -10.32
C GLU A 349 7.11 18.09 -11.29
N VAL A 350 6.37 17.82 -12.37
CA VAL A 350 5.90 18.88 -13.30
C VAL A 350 5.07 19.92 -12.55
N VAL A 351 4.12 19.50 -11.71
CA VAL A 351 3.29 20.45 -10.95
C VAL A 351 4.11 21.17 -9.87
N THR A 352 5.04 20.48 -9.21
CA THR A 352 5.92 21.08 -8.19
C THR A 352 6.80 22.18 -8.81
N MET A 353 7.38 21.92 -9.97
CA MET A 353 8.14 22.89 -10.75
C MET A 353 7.27 24.07 -11.22
N ALA A 354 6.07 23.78 -11.71
CA ALA A 354 5.10 24.80 -12.14
C ALA A 354 4.66 25.70 -10.98
N ALA A 355 4.38 25.13 -9.80
CA ALA A 355 4.00 25.87 -8.61
C ALA A 355 5.15 26.72 -8.06
N ALA A 356 6.39 26.21 -8.10
CA ALA A 356 7.59 26.97 -7.74
C ALA A 356 7.83 28.14 -8.72
N PHE A 357 7.65 27.91 -10.02
CA PHE A 357 7.73 28.94 -11.06
C PHE A 357 6.66 30.03 -10.88
N ALA A 358 5.41 29.64 -10.64
CA ALA A 358 4.29 30.56 -10.44
C ALA A 358 4.48 31.43 -9.18
N ARG A 359 4.91 30.82 -8.06
CA ARG A 359 5.21 31.53 -6.81
C ARG A 359 6.31 32.58 -6.96
N ARG A 360 7.35 32.27 -7.75
CA ARG A 360 8.46 33.19 -8.01
C ARG A 360 8.07 34.38 -8.89
N ASN A 361 7.19 34.16 -9.87
CA ASN A 361 6.76 35.19 -10.82
C ASN A 361 5.44 35.89 -10.43
N GLY A 362 4.86 35.57 -9.27
CA GLY A 362 3.62 36.18 -8.78
C GLY A 362 2.37 35.76 -9.56
N ILE A 363 2.39 34.59 -10.22
CA ILE A 363 1.28 34.07 -11.02
C ILE A 363 0.38 33.19 -10.13
N GLU A 364 -0.94 33.39 -10.22
CA GLU A 364 -1.89 32.50 -9.54
C GLU A 364 -1.95 31.16 -10.28
N MET A 365 -1.74 30.04 -9.57
CA MET A 365 -1.80 28.70 -10.16
C MET A 365 -3.23 28.23 -10.50
N ARG A 366 -4.25 28.84 -9.90
CA ARG A 366 -5.64 28.38 -9.98
C ARG A 366 -6.23 28.32 -11.40
N PRO A 367 -5.99 29.32 -12.29
CA PRO A 367 -6.48 29.28 -13.67
C PRO A 367 -5.89 28.14 -14.51
N HIS A 368 -4.78 27.54 -14.07
CA HIS A 368 -4.05 26.52 -14.84
C HIS A 368 -4.29 25.09 -14.35
N LEU A 369 -5.10 24.88 -13.29
CA LEU A 369 -5.34 23.55 -12.70
C LEU A 369 -6.00 22.58 -13.67
N SER A 370 -6.79 23.07 -14.64
CA SER A 370 -7.45 22.25 -15.67
C SER A 370 -6.47 21.55 -16.61
N HIS A 371 -5.21 21.95 -16.66
CA HIS A 371 -4.17 21.30 -17.46
C HIS A 371 -3.45 20.14 -16.74
N ILE A 372 -3.60 20.01 -15.41
CA ILE A 372 -2.88 19.02 -14.60
C ILE A 372 -3.54 17.63 -14.72
N ASP A 373 -2.72 16.58 -14.86
CA ASP A 373 -3.17 15.19 -14.74
C ASP A 373 -3.25 14.74 -13.27
N PHE A 374 -4.30 15.15 -12.56
CA PHE A 374 -4.55 14.70 -11.19
C PHE A 374 -4.73 13.18 -11.09
N GLY A 375 -4.95 12.49 -12.20
CA GLY A 375 -5.02 11.04 -12.24
C GLY A 375 -3.69 10.33 -12.13
N ALA A 376 -2.59 10.98 -12.52
CA ALA A 376 -1.23 10.46 -12.40
C ALA A 376 -0.64 10.62 -10.99
N LEU A 377 -1.23 11.46 -10.13
CA LEU A 377 -0.76 11.70 -8.77
C LEU A 377 -1.29 10.64 -7.77
N THR A 378 -0.42 10.16 -6.89
CA THR A 378 -0.79 9.36 -5.71
C THR A 378 -1.53 10.20 -4.66
N SER A 379 -2.26 9.56 -3.74
CA SER A 379 -2.97 10.29 -2.67
C SER A 379 -2.05 11.14 -1.78
N ALA A 380 -0.79 10.71 -1.60
CA ALA A 380 0.21 11.47 -0.84
C ALA A 380 0.71 12.71 -1.62
N GLU A 381 1.05 12.54 -2.90
CA GLU A 381 1.45 13.64 -3.79
C GLU A 381 0.34 14.67 -3.96
N LYS A 382 -0.91 14.20 -4.02
CA LYS A 382 -2.12 15.01 -4.04
C LYS A 382 -2.26 15.90 -2.81
N HIS A 383 -2.05 15.33 -1.62
CA HIS A 383 -2.12 16.06 -0.37
C HIS A 383 -0.98 17.08 -0.23
N ALA A 384 0.24 16.69 -0.64
CA ALA A 384 1.38 17.59 -0.71
C ALA A 384 1.12 18.79 -1.63
N LEU A 385 0.51 18.55 -2.80
CA LEU A 385 0.14 19.62 -3.73
C LEU A 385 -0.93 20.56 -3.15
N SER A 386 -1.89 20.02 -2.40
CA SER A 386 -2.95 20.80 -1.75
C SER A 386 -2.40 21.82 -0.75
N ILE A 387 -1.44 21.38 0.06
CA ILE A 387 -0.68 22.23 0.99
C ILE A 387 0.14 23.28 0.22
N GLN A 388 0.78 22.89 -0.89
CA GLN A 388 1.62 23.79 -1.69
C GLN A 388 0.83 24.91 -2.38
N LEU A 389 -0.44 24.66 -2.71
CA LEU A 389 -1.38 25.58 -3.36
C LEU A 389 -2.24 26.40 -2.37
N ASP A 390 -2.00 26.27 -1.06
CA ASP A 390 -2.73 26.95 0.01
C ASP A 390 -4.26 26.73 -0.08
N LEU A 391 -4.65 25.49 -0.34
CA LEU A 391 -6.05 25.10 -0.42
C LEU A 391 -6.57 24.79 0.98
N SER A 392 -7.63 25.49 1.41
CA SER A 392 -8.31 25.22 2.69
C SER A 392 -8.76 23.74 2.79
N PRO A 393 -8.91 23.14 3.98
CA PRO A 393 -9.45 21.78 4.15
C PRO A 393 -10.83 21.58 3.52
N GLU A 394 -11.62 22.66 3.47
CA GLU A 394 -12.88 22.73 2.74
C GLU A 394 -12.72 22.80 1.22
N ARG A 395 -11.52 22.82 0.63
CA ARG A 395 -11.28 22.92 -0.82
C ARG A 395 -10.47 21.73 -1.34
N ASP A 396 -9.85 20.97 -0.44
CA ASP A 396 -9.04 19.78 -0.71
C ASP A 396 -9.81 18.62 -1.40
N PRO A 397 -11.07 18.28 -1.02
CA PRO A 397 -11.85 17.26 -1.74
C PRO A 397 -12.32 17.67 -3.15
N TYR A 398 -12.20 18.96 -3.51
CA TYR A 398 -12.91 19.54 -4.66
C TYR A 398 -12.02 19.69 -5.90
N ILE A 399 -10.71 19.54 -5.72
CA ILE A 399 -9.73 19.39 -6.80
C ILE A 399 -9.96 18.08 -7.57
N TRP A 400 -10.74 17.13 -7.01
CA TRP A 400 -10.93 15.79 -7.58
C TRP A 400 -12.12 15.66 -8.52
N ASN A 401 -13.15 16.50 -8.39
CA ASN A 401 -14.29 16.60 -9.31
C ASN A 401 -15.08 17.86 -8.96
N SER A 402 -14.93 18.91 -9.76
CA SER A 402 -15.53 20.21 -9.47
C SER A 402 -17.06 20.22 -9.55
N LEU A 403 -17.70 19.19 -10.09
CA LEU A 403 -19.16 19.04 -10.06
C LEU A 403 -19.73 18.96 -8.64
N ILE A 404 -18.95 18.47 -7.67
CA ILE A 404 -19.36 18.36 -6.25
C ILE A 404 -19.69 19.74 -5.66
N ARG A 405 -19.19 20.83 -6.27
CA ARG A 405 -19.45 22.23 -5.91
C ARG A 405 -20.19 23.03 -6.98
N SER A 406 -20.85 22.34 -7.92
CA SER A 406 -21.70 23.03 -8.89
C SER A 406 -22.70 23.93 -8.15
N GLU A 407 -22.75 25.19 -8.54
CA GLU A 407 -23.76 26.15 -8.08
C GLU A 407 -25.12 25.87 -8.74
N ILE A 408 -25.11 25.08 -9.82
CA ILE A 408 -26.29 24.64 -10.56
C ILE A 408 -26.81 23.28 -10.09
N LEU A 409 -25.94 22.27 -9.96
CA LEU A 409 -26.34 20.90 -9.61
C LEU A 409 -26.33 20.66 -8.10
N LYS A 410 -27.40 20.09 -7.57
CA LYS A 410 -27.48 19.72 -6.15
C LYS A 410 -26.79 18.36 -5.92
N PRO A 411 -26.36 18.02 -4.68
CA PRO A 411 -25.80 16.70 -4.37
C PRO A 411 -26.67 15.52 -4.82
N ARG A 412 -28.00 15.69 -4.80
CA ARG A 412 -28.96 14.72 -5.33
C ARG A 412 -28.87 14.55 -6.84
N ASP A 413 -28.71 15.63 -7.62
CA ASP A 413 -28.58 15.57 -9.08
C ASP A 413 -27.30 14.80 -9.47
N ILE A 414 -26.24 15.03 -8.70
CA ILE A 414 -24.96 14.33 -8.82
C ILE A 414 -25.10 12.85 -8.46
N ALA A 415 -25.81 12.51 -7.39
CA ALA A 415 -26.04 11.12 -6.98
C ALA A 415 -26.97 10.36 -7.94
N ASN A 416 -28.10 10.96 -8.33
CA ASN A 416 -29.08 10.36 -9.24
C ASN A 416 -28.49 10.03 -10.61
N ARG A 417 -27.57 10.87 -11.08
CA ARG A 417 -26.89 10.68 -12.37
C ARG A 417 -25.50 10.06 -12.21
N ASP A 418 -25.14 9.65 -10.98
CA ASP A 418 -23.84 9.14 -10.55
C ASP A 418 -22.66 9.87 -11.25
N LEU A 419 -22.69 11.19 -11.09
CA LEU A 419 -21.67 12.14 -11.55
C LEU A 419 -20.61 12.41 -10.46
N GLY A 420 -20.78 11.83 -9.27
CA GLY A 420 -19.82 11.92 -8.16
C GLY A 420 -18.64 10.95 -8.28
N GLY A 421 -18.66 10.06 -9.27
CA GLY A 421 -17.61 9.09 -9.55
C GLY A 421 -16.30 9.71 -10.09
N PRO A 422 -15.37 8.89 -10.62
CA PRO A 422 -14.00 9.29 -10.99
C PRO A 422 -13.92 10.12 -12.29
N LEU A 423 -14.92 10.95 -12.57
CA LEU A 423 -14.99 11.79 -13.78
C LEU A 423 -13.94 12.91 -13.81
N ARG A 424 -13.35 13.25 -12.65
CA ARG A 424 -12.20 14.16 -12.50
C ARG A 424 -12.27 15.45 -13.32
N LEU A 425 -13.47 16.02 -13.35
CA LEU A 425 -13.75 17.27 -14.05
C LEU A 425 -13.18 18.46 -13.28
N GLN A 426 -12.61 19.42 -13.99
CA GLN A 426 -12.14 20.71 -13.47
C GLN A 426 -13.04 21.83 -13.97
N ARG A 427 -13.34 22.81 -13.11
CA ARG A 427 -14.21 23.95 -13.44
C ARG A 427 -13.37 24.99 -14.19
N LEU A 428 -13.71 25.26 -15.44
CA LEU A 428 -13.06 26.26 -16.27
C LEU A 428 -13.77 27.62 -16.19
N TYR A 429 -15.10 27.62 -16.04
CA TYR A 429 -15.91 28.85 -16.04
C TYR A 429 -17.16 28.70 -15.17
N VAL A 430 -17.53 29.77 -14.46
CA VAL A 430 -18.84 29.94 -13.82
C VAL A 430 -19.32 31.38 -13.94
N SER A 431 -20.55 31.57 -14.42
CA SER A 431 -21.05 32.92 -14.73
C SER A 431 -21.19 33.86 -13.53
N THR A 432 -21.20 33.35 -12.30
CA THR A 432 -21.28 34.14 -11.05
C THR A 432 -19.93 34.77 -10.67
N GLU A 433 -18.82 34.15 -11.04
CA GLU A 433 -17.46 34.66 -10.78
C GLU A 433 -16.95 35.52 -11.95
N GLN A 434 -16.97 34.99 -13.18
CA GLN A 434 -16.39 35.67 -14.35
C GLN A 434 -17.40 36.53 -15.14
N GLY A 435 -18.68 36.50 -14.76
CA GLY A 435 -19.75 37.21 -15.45
C GLY A 435 -20.24 36.52 -16.72
N ARG A 436 -21.52 36.74 -17.07
CA ARG A 436 -22.16 36.12 -18.24
C ARG A 436 -21.57 36.62 -19.57
N ALA A 437 -21.11 37.87 -19.62
CA ALA A 437 -20.51 38.43 -20.83
C ALA A 437 -19.29 37.63 -21.32
N ALA A 438 -18.50 37.02 -20.44
CA ALA A 438 -17.29 36.28 -20.81
C ALA A 438 -17.54 34.85 -21.34
N PHE A 439 -18.79 34.34 -21.32
CA PHE A 439 -19.08 32.94 -21.65
C PHE A 439 -18.54 32.47 -23.01
N PHE A 440 -18.72 33.25 -24.08
CA PHE A 440 -18.31 32.82 -25.42
C PHE A 440 -16.78 32.74 -25.57
N GLU A 441 -16.04 33.54 -24.82
CA GLU A 441 -14.57 33.49 -24.75
C GLU A 441 -14.13 32.17 -24.08
N TYR A 442 -14.67 31.86 -22.90
CA TYR A 442 -14.37 30.60 -22.21
C TYR A 442 -14.90 29.36 -22.95
N LEU A 443 -15.98 29.48 -23.72
CA LEU A 443 -16.47 28.41 -24.59
C LEU A 443 -15.50 28.15 -25.76
N ARG A 444 -14.91 29.21 -26.33
CA ARG A 444 -13.85 29.10 -27.34
C ARG A 444 -12.64 28.38 -26.76
N ASP A 445 -12.19 28.78 -25.57
CA ASP A 445 -11.09 28.11 -24.88
C ASP A 445 -11.40 26.63 -24.59
N ALA A 446 -12.60 26.33 -24.10
CA ALA A 446 -13.03 24.96 -23.79
C ALA A 446 -13.04 24.06 -25.04
N THR A 447 -13.48 24.58 -26.18
CA THR A 447 -13.60 23.83 -27.44
C THR A 447 -12.26 23.68 -28.17
N GLN A 448 -11.40 24.70 -28.11
CA GLN A 448 -10.09 24.70 -28.78
C GLN A 448 -9.02 23.96 -27.97
N GLN A 449 -9.05 24.02 -26.63
CA GLN A 449 -7.97 23.52 -25.79
C GLN A 449 -8.23 22.15 -25.15
N TYR A 450 -9.49 21.72 -24.98
CA TYR A 450 -9.84 20.47 -24.27
C TYR A 450 -10.64 19.55 -25.17
N LYS A 451 -10.57 18.21 -25.00
CA LYS A 451 -11.32 17.24 -25.82
C LYS A 451 -12.57 16.64 -25.17
N ARG A 452 -12.77 16.86 -23.88
CA ARG A 452 -13.90 16.36 -23.09
C ARG A 452 -14.41 17.52 -22.25
N ARG A 453 -15.65 17.94 -22.50
CA ARG A 453 -16.25 19.09 -21.81
C ARG A 453 -17.66 18.75 -21.34
N LEU A 454 -18.06 19.34 -20.22
CA LEU A 454 -19.42 19.31 -19.69
C LEU A 454 -19.84 20.74 -19.43
N MET A 455 -20.84 21.21 -20.17
CA MET A 455 -21.47 22.51 -19.97
C MET A 455 -22.78 22.34 -19.22
N ILE A 456 -23.02 23.13 -18.19
CA ILE A 456 -24.26 23.07 -17.39
C ILE A 456 -24.93 24.45 -17.46
N LEU A 457 -26.23 24.44 -17.76
CA LEU A 457 -27.04 25.64 -17.96
C LEU A 457 -28.23 25.61 -17.00
N LYS A 458 -28.48 26.72 -16.31
CA LYS A 458 -29.67 26.93 -15.48
C LYS A 458 -30.54 28.04 -16.08
N THR A 459 -31.77 27.72 -16.47
CA THR A 459 -32.70 28.70 -17.06
C THR A 459 -33.69 29.28 -16.04
N ASP A 460 -34.09 28.50 -15.05
CA ASP A 460 -34.89 28.92 -13.90
C ASP A 460 -34.65 27.96 -12.71
N ASP A 461 -35.37 28.10 -11.60
CA ASP A 461 -35.24 27.19 -10.44
C ASP A 461 -35.84 25.79 -10.66
N ARG A 462 -36.51 25.57 -11.78
CA ARG A 462 -37.22 24.32 -12.11
C ARG A 462 -36.51 23.49 -13.17
N PHE A 463 -35.52 24.03 -13.87
CA PHE A 463 -34.87 23.36 -14.99
C PHE A 463 -33.39 23.72 -15.16
N SER A 464 -32.56 22.67 -15.22
CA SER A 464 -31.16 22.75 -15.61
C SER A 464 -30.80 21.66 -16.62
N VAL A 465 -29.83 21.93 -17.49
CA VAL A 465 -29.40 21.03 -18.57
C VAL A 465 -27.88 20.90 -18.56
N GLY A 466 -27.40 19.66 -18.59
CA GLY A 466 -26.00 19.32 -18.87
C GLY A 466 -25.81 18.93 -20.33
N ILE A 467 -24.77 19.44 -20.97
CA ILE A 467 -24.37 19.13 -22.34
C ILE A 467 -22.93 18.60 -22.30
N PHE A 468 -22.79 17.30 -22.56
CA PHE A 468 -21.51 16.61 -22.67
C PHE A 468 -21.02 16.70 -24.11
N LEU A 469 -19.77 17.15 -24.29
CA LEU A 469 -19.11 17.39 -25.56
C LEU A 469 -17.83 16.55 -25.66
N ARG A 470 -17.73 15.72 -26.70
CA ARG A 470 -16.59 14.81 -26.95
C ARG A 470 -15.87 15.15 -28.26
N GLY A 471 -14.54 15.01 -28.27
CA GLY A 471 -13.76 15.13 -29.50
C GLY A 471 -13.63 16.56 -30.00
N ASP A 472 -13.04 16.78 -31.17
CA ASP A 472 -12.78 18.13 -31.66
C ASP A 472 -14.08 18.80 -32.14
N ILE A 473 -14.30 20.05 -31.74
CA ILE A 473 -15.45 20.87 -32.17
C ILE A 473 -14.88 22.09 -32.89
N PRO A 474 -14.87 22.12 -34.24
CA PRO A 474 -14.37 23.27 -34.99
C PRO A 474 -15.20 24.54 -34.71
N TRP A 475 -14.51 25.66 -34.58
CA TRP A 475 -15.08 26.99 -34.36
C TRP A 475 -15.47 27.61 -35.71
N ASP A 476 -16.60 28.30 -35.77
CA ASP A 476 -17.18 28.88 -37.00
C ASP A 476 -17.46 27.88 -38.15
N ASP A 477 -17.57 26.59 -37.82
CA ASP A 477 -17.95 25.52 -38.75
C ASP A 477 -19.30 24.89 -38.33
N GLU A 478 -19.82 23.96 -39.15
CA GLU A 478 -21.07 23.22 -38.92
C GLU A 478 -20.88 21.69 -38.98
N PRO A 479 -20.04 21.10 -38.11
CA PRO A 479 -19.76 19.68 -38.11
C PRO A 479 -21.01 18.85 -37.78
N GLU A 480 -21.15 17.70 -38.44
CA GLU A 480 -22.04 16.63 -37.96
C GLU A 480 -21.49 16.00 -36.68
N ILE A 481 -22.37 15.80 -35.71
CA ILE A 481 -21.99 15.48 -34.33
C ILE A 481 -21.66 13.99 -34.12
N ASN A 482 -22.27 13.07 -34.86
CA ASN A 482 -21.94 11.63 -34.85
C ASN A 482 -21.67 11.04 -33.45
N ASP A 483 -22.64 11.14 -32.54
CA ASP A 483 -22.60 10.67 -31.14
C ASP A 483 -21.60 11.38 -30.22
N ASN A 484 -21.08 12.55 -30.59
CA ASN A 484 -20.16 13.34 -29.77
C ASN A 484 -20.83 14.34 -28.81
N VAL A 485 -22.15 14.50 -28.90
CA VAL A 485 -22.91 15.36 -27.97
C VAL A 485 -24.00 14.55 -27.29
N LEU A 486 -24.06 14.67 -25.97
CA LEU A 486 -25.12 14.11 -25.13
C LEU A 486 -25.71 15.23 -24.27
N VAL A 487 -27.04 15.29 -24.22
CA VAL A 487 -27.79 16.29 -23.46
C VAL A 487 -28.60 15.59 -22.38
N CYS A 488 -28.46 16.08 -21.15
CA CYS A 488 -29.07 15.52 -19.95
C CYS A 488 -29.87 16.59 -19.19
N PRO A 489 -31.17 16.43 -18.97
CA PRO A 489 -31.96 17.33 -18.13
C PRO A 489 -31.82 16.98 -16.63
N PHE A 490 -31.88 17.99 -15.77
CA PHE A 490 -31.94 17.91 -14.31
C PHE A 490 -33.24 18.59 -13.83
N MET A 491 -34.14 17.83 -13.19
CA MET A 491 -35.53 18.23 -12.86
C MET A 491 -35.87 18.04 -11.37
N PRO A 492 -36.73 18.88 -10.76
CA PRO A 492 -37.20 18.75 -9.38
C PRO A 492 -38.27 17.65 -9.16
N VAL A 493 -38.51 17.32 -7.89
CA VAL A 493 -39.13 16.09 -7.32
C VAL A 493 -40.52 15.70 -7.84
N THR A 494 -41.34 16.63 -8.33
CA THR A 494 -42.77 16.38 -8.64
C THR A 494 -43.04 15.64 -9.95
N SER A 495 -42.01 15.08 -10.59
CA SER A 495 -42.13 14.37 -11.87
C SER A 495 -41.57 12.95 -11.81
N GLU A 496 -42.39 12.00 -11.37
CA GLU A 496 -42.09 10.56 -11.27
C GLU A 496 -41.95 9.82 -12.62
N MET A 497 -41.43 10.44 -13.69
CA MET A 497 -41.20 9.71 -14.93
C MET A 497 -39.81 9.93 -15.53
N THR A 498 -39.21 8.80 -15.91
CA THR A 498 -37.95 8.57 -16.61
C THR A 498 -37.36 9.81 -17.27
N SER A 499 -36.35 10.40 -16.63
CA SER A 499 -35.56 11.47 -17.22
C SER A 499 -34.67 10.90 -18.33
N THR A 500 -35.20 10.85 -19.55
CA THR A 500 -34.50 10.37 -20.75
C THR A 500 -33.33 11.28 -21.12
N TYR A 501 -32.26 10.68 -21.64
CA TYR A 501 -31.11 11.40 -22.22
C TYR A 501 -31.35 11.61 -23.71
N TRP A 502 -30.80 12.68 -24.27
CA TRP A 502 -30.75 12.88 -25.71
C TRP A 502 -29.32 12.70 -26.21
N ARG A 503 -29.11 11.84 -27.22
CA ARG A 503 -27.82 11.63 -27.90
C ARG A 503 -27.93 12.13 -29.33
N GLY A 504 -26.89 12.83 -29.79
CA GLY A 504 -26.82 13.32 -31.17
C GLY A 504 -26.50 12.20 -32.16
N THR A 505 -27.51 11.67 -32.84
CA THR A 505 -27.35 10.67 -33.90
C THR A 505 -26.91 11.28 -35.23
N LYS A 506 -26.72 10.47 -36.27
CA LYS A 506 -26.39 10.91 -37.64
C LYS A 506 -27.39 11.95 -38.17
N GLY A 507 -26.89 13.08 -38.68
CA GLY A 507 -27.69 14.19 -39.23
C GLY A 507 -27.86 15.42 -38.31
N TYR A 508 -27.50 15.32 -37.04
CA TYR A 508 -27.46 16.47 -36.13
C TYR A 508 -26.15 17.25 -36.26
N LYS A 509 -26.25 18.59 -36.23
CA LYS A 509 -25.12 19.52 -36.38
C LYS A 509 -25.01 20.47 -35.19
N LEU A 510 -23.78 20.86 -34.87
CA LEU A 510 -23.44 21.84 -33.84
C LEU A 510 -22.74 23.03 -34.50
N HIS A 511 -23.14 24.24 -34.18
CA HIS A 511 -22.46 25.46 -34.60
C HIS A 511 -22.07 26.30 -33.39
N CYS A 512 -20.79 26.67 -33.30
CA CYS A 512 -20.24 27.53 -32.26
C CYS A 512 -19.50 28.70 -32.90
N SER A 513 -19.81 29.92 -32.48
CA SER A 513 -19.16 31.17 -32.89
C SER A 513 -19.13 32.15 -31.72
N GLU A 514 -18.51 33.32 -31.93
CA GLU A 514 -18.34 34.39 -30.92
C GLU A 514 -19.65 34.88 -30.27
N ASN A 515 -20.80 34.65 -30.90
CA ASN A 515 -22.10 35.12 -30.41
C ASN A 515 -23.20 34.05 -30.41
N VAL A 516 -22.92 32.82 -30.88
CA VAL A 516 -23.93 31.78 -31.07
C VAL A 516 -23.39 30.40 -30.70
N PHE A 517 -24.16 29.66 -29.89
CA PHE A 517 -24.04 28.21 -29.75
C PHE A 517 -25.38 27.59 -30.14
N GLN A 518 -25.39 26.74 -31.16
CA GLN A 518 -26.63 26.25 -31.78
C GLN A 518 -26.54 24.76 -32.12
N LEU A 519 -27.49 24.00 -31.59
CA LEU A 519 -27.65 22.57 -31.82
C LEU A 519 -28.95 22.32 -32.59
N TYR A 520 -28.84 21.72 -33.78
CA TYR A 520 -29.95 21.60 -34.72
C TYR A 520 -29.90 20.30 -35.53
N ASP A 521 -31.06 19.91 -36.06
CA ASP A 521 -31.25 18.70 -36.86
C ASP A 521 -31.34 19.07 -38.34
N LYS A 522 -30.30 18.71 -39.12
CA LYS A 522 -30.12 19.01 -40.55
C LYS A 522 -30.10 20.51 -40.92
N ASP A 523 -31.21 21.22 -40.66
CA ASP A 523 -31.43 22.62 -40.99
C ASP A 523 -31.44 23.52 -39.75
N ARG A 524 -30.83 24.71 -39.82
CA ARG A 524 -30.81 25.69 -38.71
C ARG A 524 -32.22 26.08 -38.24
N GLY A 525 -33.24 25.96 -39.08
CA GLY A 525 -34.65 26.18 -38.68
C GLY A 525 -35.17 25.18 -37.63
N ASN A 526 -34.56 23.99 -37.54
CA ASN A 526 -34.96 22.89 -36.65
C ASN A 526 -34.09 22.82 -35.37
N THR A 527 -33.80 24.00 -34.80
CA THR A 527 -32.95 24.16 -33.61
C THR A 527 -33.68 23.74 -32.33
N PHE A 528 -32.98 23.03 -31.45
CA PHE A 528 -33.53 22.60 -30.16
C PHE A 528 -32.69 22.99 -28.94
N ILE A 529 -31.44 23.42 -29.13
CA ILE A 529 -30.71 24.24 -28.15
C ILE A 529 -30.09 25.43 -28.89
N PHE A 530 -30.39 26.63 -28.43
CA PHE A 530 -29.84 27.87 -28.97
C PHE A 530 -29.41 28.76 -27.82
N LEU A 531 -28.20 29.29 -27.86
CA LEU A 531 -27.68 30.33 -26.98
C LEU A 531 -27.15 31.45 -27.85
N THR A 532 -27.48 32.69 -27.51
CA THR A 532 -26.99 33.86 -28.23
C THR A 532 -26.72 35.03 -27.29
N ARG A 533 -25.73 35.85 -27.64
CA ARG A 533 -25.52 37.18 -27.07
C ARG A 533 -26.41 38.18 -27.84
N PRO A 534 -27.53 38.68 -27.28
CA PRO A 534 -28.38 39.65 -27.97
C PRO A 534 -27.68 41.01 -28.10
N PRO A 535 -28.15 41.91 -28.98
CA PRO A 535 -27.56 43.23 -29.18
C PRO A 535 -27.54 44.07 -27.89
N GLU A 536 -26.49 44.88 -27.68
CA GLU A 536 -26.22 45.66 -26.45
C GLU A 536 -27.42 46.48 -25.93
N LYS A 537 -28.34 46.89 -26.81
CA LYS A 537 -29.55 47.67 -26.48
C LYS A 537 -30.64 46.90 -25.69
N SER A 538 -30.47 45.59 -25.47
CA SER A 538 -31.49 44.72 -24.85
C SER A 538 -31.39 44.59 -23.32
N GLY A 539 -30.26 44.95 -22.71
CA GLY A 539 -30.06 44.88 -21.25
C GLY A 539 -29.96 43.45 -20.66
N THR A 540 -29.86 42.41 -21.49
CA THR A 540 -29.70 41.00 -21.09
C THR A 540 -28.45 40.38 -21.72
N ASP A 541 -27.60 39.71 -20.93
CA ASP A 541 -26.29 39.22 -21.41
C ASP A 541 -26.36 38.01 -22.36
N ILE A 542 -27.08 36.95 -21.97
CA ILE A 542 -27.21 35.70 -22.75
C ILE A 542 -28.64 35.19 -22.68
N VAL A 543 -29.18 34.87 -23.86
CA VAL A 543 -30.53 34.36 -24.01
C VAL A 543 -30.49 32.95 -24.59
N THR A 544 -31.30 32.04 -24.05
CA THR A 544 -31.41 30.67 -24.53
C THR A 544 -32.81 30.31 -25.05
N SER A 545 -32.86 29.39 -26.02
CA SER A 545 -34.09 28.73 -26.48
C SER A 545 -33.87 27.22 -26.50
N ILE A 546 -34.66 26.48 -25.72
CA ILE A 546 -34.53 25.02 -25.56
C ILE A 546 -35.87 24.36 -25.87
N ALA A 547 -35.90 23.46 -26.86
CA ALA A 547 -37.08 22.68 -27.19
C ALA A 547 -37.18 21.42 -26.30
N LEU A 548 -37.78 21.58 -25.11
CA LEU A 548 -37.88 20.53 -24.08
C LEU A 548 -38.53 19.23 -24.57
N GLN A 549 -39.43 19.31 -25.55
CA GLN A 549 -40.11 18.16 -26.17
C GLN A 549 -39.13 17.17 -26.79
N LYS A 550 -37.97 17.64 -27.29
CA LYS A 550 -36.95 16.76 -27.89
C LYS A 550 -36.02 16.09 -26.88
N ILE A 551 -36.06 16.52 -25.61
CA ILE A 551 -35.10 16.10 -24.58
C ILE A 551 -35.78 15.30 -23.45
N SER A 552 -37.02 15.67 -23.07
CA SER A 552 -37.68 15.18 -21.84
C SER A 552 -38.83 14.18 -22.03
N GLY A 553 -39.12 13.75 -23.27
CA GLY A 553 -40.18 12.79 -23.57
C GLY A 553 -41.63 13.26 -23.34
N ARG A 554 -41.86 14.40 -22.66
CA ARG A 554 -43.18 15.03 -22.45
C ARG A 554 -43.47 16.14 -23.48
N GLN A 555 -44.76 16.46 -23.67
CA GLN A 555 -45.23 17.72 -24.28
C GLN A 555 -44.99 18.94 -23.37
N CYS A 556 -43.80 19.07 -22.78
CA CYS A 556 -43.39 20.33 -22.15
C CYS A 556 -43.02 21.28 -23.30
N GLY A 557 -43.75 22.40 -23.46
CA GLY A 557 -43.51 23.38 -24.53
C GLY A 557 -42.06 23.88 -24.62
N ARG A 558 -41.77 24.75 -25.59
CA ARG A 558 -40.42 25.27 -25.80
C ARG A 558 -40.12 26.43 -24.86
N VAL A 559 -38.94 26.42 -24.23
CA VAL A 559 -38.38 27.57 -23.52
C VAL A 559 -37.94 28.56 -24.59
N TYR A 560 -38.64 29.68 -24.71
CA TYR A 560 -38.39 30.67 -25.75
C TYR A 560 -37.70 31.91 -25.19
N ARG A 561 -36.47 32.14 -25.65
CA ARG A 561 -35.72 33.38 -25.42
C ARG A 561 -35.68 33.81 -23.96
N THR A 562 -35.41 32.84 -23.07
CA THR A 562 -35.31 33.09 -21.63
C THR A 562 -33.86 33.48 -21.29
N PRO A 563 -33.65 34.51 -20.47
CA PRO A 563 -32.32 34.83 -19.94
C PRO A 563 -31.74 33.64 -19.16
N VAL A 564 -30.46 33.35 -19.36
CA VAL A 564 -29.80 32.28 -18.59
C VAL A 564 -29.45 32.80 -17.19
N VAL A 565 -29.80 32.05 -16.15
CA VAL A 565 -29.54 32.43 -14.75
C VAL A 565 -28.07 32.20 -14.41
N THR A 566 -27.59 30.97 -14.63
CA THR A 566 -26.21 30.56 -14.33
C THR A 566 -25.70 29.58 -15.38
N ILE A 567 -24.42 29.67 -15.72
CA ILE A 567 -23.71 28.76 -16.65
C ILE A 567 -22.41 28.29 -16.01
N GLU A 568 -22.10 27.00 -16.16
CA GLU A 568 -20.83 26.40 -15.78
C GLU A 568 -20.21 25.64 -16.95
N ILE A 569 -18.88 25.69 -17.09
CA ILE A 569 -18.12 24.85 -18.01
C ILE A 569 -17.09 24.06 -17.22
N HIS A 570 -17.12 22.74 -17.38
CA HIS A 570 -16.18 21.81 -16.80
C HIS A 570 -15.43 21.06 -17.91
N VAL A 571 -14.14 20.79 -17.70
CA VAL A 571 -13.27 20.13 -18.67
C VAL A 571 -12.44 19.04 -18.01
N VAL A 572 -11.97 18.08 -18.82
CA VAL A 572 -10.97 17.10 -18.39
C VAL A 572 -9.63 17.46 -19.03
N SER A 573 -8.54 17.42 -18.25
CA SER A 573 -7.18 17.62 -18.78
C SER A 573 -6.90 16.62 -19.90
N ASN A 574 -6.40 17.10 -21.04
CA ASN A 574 -6.00 16.22 -22.15
C ASN A 574 -4.87 15.24 -21.77
N ARG A 575 -4.18 15.48 -20.64
CA ARG A 575 -3.15 14.59 -20.08
C ARG A 575 -3.76 13.44 -19.26
N ASP A 576 -4.90 13.65 -18.59
CA ASP A 576 -5.57 12.64 -17.74
C ASP A 576 -6.34 11.61 -18.58
N ARG A 577 -5.61 10.59 -19.04
CA ARG A 577 -6.16 9.50 -19.84
C ARG A 577 -7.17 8.63 -19.07
N ILE A 578 -7.06 8.55 -17.74
CA ILE A 578 -7.97 7.75 -16.91
C ILE A 578 -9.32 8.46 -16.81
N ALA A 579 -9.31 9.77 -16.58
CA ALA A 579 -10.52 10.59 -16.58
C ALA A 579 -11.17 10.64 -17.96
N HIS A 580 -10.39 10.66 -19.05
CA HIS A 580 -10.94 10.51 -20.41
C HIS A 580 -11.70 9.19 -20.57
N GLN A 581 -11.14 8.07 -20.10
CA GLN A 581 -11.80 6.76 -20.15
C GLN A 581 -13.04 6.71 -19.26
N ALA A 582 -12.96 7.25 -18.03
CA ALA A 582 -14.11 7.31 -17.13
C ALA A 582 -15.23 8.18 -17.70
N PHE A 583 -14.89 9.32 -18.31
CA PHE A 583 -15.81 10.20 -19.01
C PHE A 583 -16.48 9.49 -20.19
N ASP A 584 -15.71 8.77 -21.01
CA ASP A 584 -16.22 8.03 -22.17
C ASP A 584 -17.09 6.83 -21.74
N LEU A 585 -16.65 6.04 -20.75
CA LEU A 585 -17.44 4.94 -20.19
C LEU A 585 -18.75 5.45 -19.57
N ARG A 586 -18.72 6.60 -18.90
CA ARG A 586 -19.92 7.21 -18.33
C ARG A 586 -20.85 7.73 -19.41
N PHE A 587 -20.28 8.34 -20.44
CA PHE A 587 -21.00 8.74 -21.65
C PHE A 587 -21.73 7.54 -22.28
N GLU A 588 -21.16 6.33 -22.18
CA GLU A 588 -21.72 5.06 -22.68
C GLU A 588 -22.75 4.40 -21.72
N GLN A 589 -22.52 4.37 -20.41
CA GLN A 589 -23.29 3.67 -19.36
C GLN A 589 -24.73 4.16 -19.09
N PHE A 590 -25.22 5.22 -19.75
CA PHE A 590 -26.56 5.77 -19.52
C PHE A 590 -27.74 4.91 -20.06
N ASP A 591 -27.52 3.61 -20.32
CA ASP A 591 -28.54 2.62 -20.67
C ASP A 591 -29.05 1.90 -19.41
N GLY A 592 -30.38 1.92 -19.22
CA GLY A 592 -31.04 1.65 -17.95
C GLY A 592 -30.84 0.25 -17.36
N THR A 593 -30.68 0.20 -16.03
CA THR A 593 -30.98 -1.00 -15.23
C THR A 593 -31.73 -0.60 -13.95
N SER A 594 -32.77 -1.37 -13.64
CA SER A 594 -33.73 -1.18 -12.54
C SER A 594 -33.09 -1.34 -11.16
N HIS A 595 -33.57 -0.57 -10.18
CA HIS A 595 -33.16 -0.73 -8.77
C HIS A 595 -33.65 -2.07 -8.19
N PRO A 596 -32.78 -2.83 -7.49
CA PRO A 596 -33.21 -4.01 -6.75
C PRO A 596 -33.93 -3.61 -5.44
N PHE A 597 -34.94 -4.41 -5.10
CA PHE A 597 -35.75 -4.38 -3.88
C PHE A 597 -34.88 -4.50 -2.60
N THR A 598 -35.33 -3.88 -1.49
CA THR A 598 -34.76 -4.00 -0.14
C THR A 598 -35.60 -4.96 0.70
N PRO A 599 -35.01 -5.88 1.50
CA PRO A 599 -35.72 -6.55 2.56
C PRO A 599 -35.79 -5.57 3.76
N ASN A 600 -36.89 -5.60 4.51
CA ASN A 600 -37.10 -4.73 5.68
C ASN A 600 -37.27 -3.26 5.29
N ALA A 601 -38.03 -2.96 4.24
CA ALA A 601 -38.34 -1.59 3.92
C ALA A 601 -39.19 -0.97 5.05
N VAL A 602 -39.15 0.35 5.18
CA VAL A 602 -39.94 1.08 6.19
C VAL A 602 -41.46 0.80 6.06
N HIS A 603 -41.94 0.43 4.87
CA HIS A 603 -43.33 0.03 4.65
C HIS A 603 -43.67 -1.38 5.13
N ASP A 604 -42.68 -2.22 5.45
CA ASP A 604 -42.87 -3.56 6.03
C ASP A 604 -43.08 -3.52 7.56
N ILE A 605 -42.95 -2.35 8.18
CA ILE A 605 -43.16 -2.18 9.62
C ILE A 605 -44.65 -2.34 9.95
N GLN A 606 -44.96 -3.32 10.80
CA GLN A 606 -46.28 -3.43 11.42
C GLN A 606 -46.32 -2.54 12.66
N TRP A 607 -47.12 -1.47 12.57
CA TRP A 607 -47.31 -0.50 13.63
C TRP A 607 -48.49 -0.91 14.51
N ASP A 608 -48.33 -2.01 15.24
CA ASP A 608 -49.38 -2.50 16.15
C ASP A 608 -49.62 -1.45 17.27
N ASP A 609 -50.83 -0.87 17.31
CA ASP A 609 -51.32 0.20 18.21
C ASP A 609 -50.55 1.54 18.22
N ASP A 610 -49.46 1.69 17.44
CA ASP A 610 -48.63 2.90 17.40
C ASP A 610 -49.04 3.88 16.29
N GLN A 611 -49.69 4.99 16.68
CA GLN A 611 -50.13 6.03 15.75
C GLN A 611 -49.04 7.06 15.39
N LEU A 612 -47.95 7.14 16.15
CA LEU A 612 -46.88 8.13 15.95
C LEU A 612 -45.77 7.60 15.05
N GLY A 613 -45.46 6.31 15.15
CA GLY A 613 -44.44 5.62 14.37
C GLY A 613 -44.54 5.83 12.86
N PRO A 614 -45.69 5.56 12.20
CA PRO A 614 -45.85 5.78 10.76
C PRO A 614 -45.59 7.23 10.35
N ARG A 615 -45.98 8.19 11.21
CA ARG A 615 -45.81 9.62 10.94
C ARG A 615 -44.34 10.02 11.04
N ILE A 616 -43.61 9.53 12.04
CA ILE A 616 -42.18 9.81 12.22
C ILE A 616 -41.35 9.23 11.07
N PHE A 617 -41.66 8.01 10.65
CA PHE A 617 -40.90 7.30 9.61
C PHE A 617 -41.24 7.75 8.17
N ALA A 618 -42.38 8.43 7.98
CA ALA A 618 -42.74 9.08 6.71
C ALA A 618 -42.44 10.59 6.67
N ALA A 619 -42.14 11.22 7.81
CA ALA A 619 -41.95 12.67 7.92
C ALA A 619 -40.57 13.15 7.47
N ALA A 620 -40.52 14.41 6.99
CA ALA A 620 -39.28 15.15 6.80
C ALA A 620 -38.69 15.62 8.15
N LYS A 621 -37.39 15.95 8.17
CA LYS A 621 -36.60 16.27 9.40
C LYS A 621 -37.34 17.16 10.41
N GLU A 622 -37.86 18.31 9.97
CA GLU A 622 -38.51 19.30 10.85
C GLU A 622 -39.79 18.76 11.52
N GLN A 623 -40.59 18.00 10.76
CA GLN A 623 -41.83 17.40 11.25
C GLN A 623 -41.54 16.22 12.19
N ALA A 624 -40.53 15.39 11.86
CA ALA A 624 -40.07 14.32 12.72
C ALA A 624 -39.52 14.86 14.04
N ALA A 625 -38.68 15.91 13.99
CA ALA A 625 -38.09 16.53 15.18
C ALA A 625 -39.14 17.03 16.18
N ALA A 626 -40.21 17.68 15.71
CA ALA A 626 -41.29 18.15 16.57
C ALA A 626 -42.02 17.01 17.29
N LEU A 627 -42.24 15.88 16.61
CA LEU A 627 -42.88 14.70 17.19
C LEU A 627 -41.95 13.99 18.18
N LEU A 628 -40.68 13.81 17.81
CA LEU A 628 -39.66 13.13 18.61
C LEU A 628 -39.32 13.88 19.91
N ALA A 629 -39.34 15.22 19.89
CA ALA A 629 -39.06 16.04 21.07
C ALA A 629 -39.97 15.71 22.27
N THR A 630 -41.23 15.33 22.00
CA THR A 630 -42.25 15.05 23.02
C THR A 630 -42.20 13.64 23.61
N LEU A 631 -41.38 12.74 23.06
CA LEU A 631 -41.33 11.33 23.46
C LEU A 631 -40.40 11.10 24.65
N GLU A 632 -40.68 10.07 25.45
CA GLU A 632 -39.77 9.61 26.51
C GLU A 632 -38.53 8.90 25.93
N VAL A 633 -37.43 8.89 26.68
CA VAL A 633 -36.15 8.26 26.28
C VAL A 633 -36.34 6.81 25.86
N ARG A 634 -37.11 6.03 26.62
CA ARG A 634 -37.42 4.63 26.31
C ARG A 634 -38.03 4.47 24.92
N ARG A 635 -38.99 5.32 24.57
CA ARG A 635 -39.69 5.26 23.26
C ARG A 635 -38.78 5.70 22.11
N LEU A 636 -37.91 6.68 22.35
CA LEU A 636 -36.87 7.05 21.38
C LEU A 636 -35.91 5.89 21.10
N CYS A 637 -35.45 5.19 22.14
CA CYS A 637 -34.59 4.00 21.99
C CYS A 637 -35.30 2.84 21.26
N GLU A 638 -36.60 2.63 21.50
CA GLU A 638 -37.43 1.67 20.76
C GLU A 638 -37.51 2.03 19.26
N TYR A 639 -37.79 3.30 18.93
CA TYR A 639 -37.80 3.77 17.55
C TYR A 639 -36.43 3.74 16.88
N LEU A 640 -35.35 4.00 17.62
CA LEU A 640 -34.00 3.87 17.09
C LEU A 640 -33.69 2.41 16.72
N ARG A 641 -34.05 1.46 17.59
CA ARG A 641 -33.92 0.02 17.31
C ARG A 641 -34.70 -0.38 16.07
N LEU A 642 -35.95 0.08 15.93
CA LEU A 642 -36.76 -0.12 14.74
C LEU A 642 -36.13 0.52 13.48
N ALA A 643 -35.60 1.73 13.60
CA ALA A 643 -34.93 2.42 12.49
C ALA A 643 -33.67 1.67 12.02
N ILE A 644 -32.88 1.12 12.94
CA ILE A 644 -31.70 0.29 12.64
C ILE A 644 -32.15 -1.02 11.97
N MET A 645 -33.16 -1.70 12.51
CA MET A 645 -33.70 -2.95 11.95
C MET A 645 -34.20 -2.81 10.51
N HIS A 646 -34.81 -1.66 10.18
CA HIS A 646 -35.39 -1.36 8.88
C HIS A 646 -34.51 -0.45 7.99
N ARG A 647 -33.24 -0.22 8.36
CA ARG A 647 -32.26 0.60 7.62
C ARG A 647 -32.79 2.00 7.25
N ALA A 648 -33.52 2.62 8.17
CA ALA A 648 -34.07 3.96 8.03
C ALA A 648 -33.02 5.03 8.41
N ASP A 649 -31.97 5.15 7.60
CA ASP A 649 -30.77 5.94 7.94
C ASP A 649 -31.08 7.38 8.39
N SER A 650 -32.00 8.06 7.71
CA SER A 650 -32.37 9.44 8.07
C SER A 650 -33.02 9.51 9.45
N GLN A 651 -33.91 8.57 9.75
CA GLN A 651 -34.63 8.47 11.02
C GLN A 651 -33.68 8.10 12.16
N ILE A 652 -32.67 7.24 11.93
CA ILE A 652 -31.63 6.90 12.92
C ILE A 652 -31.00 8.20 13.47
N PHE A 653 -30.57 9.10 12.57
CA PHE A 653 -29.96 10.37 12.98
C PHE A 653 -30.96 11.34 13.61
N TYR A 654 -32.20 11.42 13.13
CA TYR A 654 -33.21 12.32 13.72
C TYR A 654 -33.59 11.92 15.15
N ILE A 655 -33.78 10.62 15.37
CA ILE A 655 -34.11 10.07 16.69
C ILE A 655 -32.95 10.28 17.66
N PHE A 656 -31.71 10.06 17.20
CA PHE A 656 -30.53 10.29 18.04
C PHE A 656 -30.31 11.79 18.35
N GLU A 657 -30.53 12.69 17.39
CA GLU A 657 -30.50 14.14 17.66
C GLU A 657 -31.53 14.52 18.75
N ALA A 658 -32.74 13.98 18.70
CA ALA A 658 -33.77 14.20 19.72
C ALA A 658 -33.42 13.60 21.10
N LEU A 659 -32.62 12.53 21.14
CA LEU A 659 -32.08 11.96 22.38
C LEU A 659 -31.05 12.89 23.02
N LEU A 660 -30.19 13.52 22.20
CA LEU A 660 -29.21 14.52 22.66
C LEU A 660 -29.86 15.84 23.13
N ASP A 661 -31.09 16.11 22.71
CA ASP A 661 -31.87 17.29 23.12
C ASP A 661 -32.62 17.10 24.46
N LYS A 662 -32.50 15.93 25.09
CA LYS A 662 -33.13 15.70 26.40
C LYS A 662 -32.45 16.53 27.50
N PRO A 663 -33.23 17.10 28.44
CA PRO A 663 -32.70 17.97 29.50
C PRO A 663 -31.75 17.24 30.45
N GLU A 664 -32.02 15.96 30.73
CA GLU A 664 -31.09 15.05 31.38
C GLU A 664 -30.52 14.12 30.32
N LEU A 665 -29.20 14.15 30.13
CA LEU A 665 -28.55 13.38 29.08
C LEU A 665 -28.43 11.90 29.50
N PRO A 666 -29.14 10.97 28.82
CA PRO A 666 -29.17 9.57 29.20
C PRO A 666 -27.89 8.87 28.69
N SER A 667 -26.82 8.96 29.47
CA SER A 667 -25.48 8.55 29.03
C SER A 667 -25.39 7.05 28.72
N ASP A 668 -26.05 6.20 29.50
CA ASP A 668 -26.04 4.74 29.27
C ASP A 668 -26.77 4.40 27.97
N GLU A 669 -27.96 4.98 27.74
CA GLU A 669 -28.73 4.77 26.52
C GLU A 669 -28.02 5.32 25.29
N ILE A 670 -27.36 6.48 25.39
CA ILE A 670 -26.54 7.05 24.31
C ILE A 670 -25.36 6.12 23.98
N SER A 671 -24.69 5.62 25.01
CA SER A 671 -23.62 4.63 24.84
C SER A 671 -24.15 3.39 24.11
N ASP A 672 -25.29 2.84 24.54
CA ASP A 672 -25.93 1.67 23.92
C ASP A 672 -26.35 1.93 22.46
N CYS A 673 -26.81 3.14 22.16
CA CYS A 673 -27.14 3.55 20.79
C CYS A 673 -25.87 3.58 19.91
N MET A 674 -24.76 4.15 20.41
CA MET A 674 -23.47 4.13 19.70
C MET A 674 -22.89 2.72 19.58
N GLU A 675 -23.16 1.83 20.53
CA GLU A 675 -22.73 0.44 20.43
C GLU A 675 -23.43 -0.29 19.27
N GLN A 676 -24.71 0.03 19.02
CA GLN A 676 -25.52 -0.51 17.92
C GLN A 676 -25.23 0.18 16.58
N TYR A 677 -25.00 1.49 16.58
CA TYR A 677 -24.69 2.29 15.39
C TYR A 677 -23.52 3.26 15.65
N PRO A 678 -22.25 2.82 15.47
CA PRO A 678 -21.06 3.59 15.86
C PRO A 678 -20.94 4.98 15.26
N SER A 679 -21.43 5.19 14.03
CA SER A 679 -21.36 6.47 13.33
C SER A 679 -22.20 7.59 14.00
N LEU A 680 -23.02 7.28 15.00
CA LEU A 680 -23.71 8.29 15.82
C LEU A 680 -22.74 9.17 16.63
N VAL A 681 -21.51 8.71 16.86
CA VAL A 681 -20.47 9.51 17.53
C VAL A 681 -20.25 10.88 16.86
N TYR A 682 -20.39 10.96 15.53
CA TYR A 682 -20.19 12.18 14.77
C TYR A 682 -21.27 13.25 15.03
N CYS A 683 -22.47 12.84 15.47
CA CYS A 683 -23.50 13.78 15.92
C CYS A 683 -23.06 14.50 17.19
N ILE A 684 -22.46 13.77 18.14
CA ILE A 684 -21.94 14.33 19.40
C ILE A 684 -20.74 15.25 19.10
N LEU A 685 -19.80 14.80 18.27
CA LEU A 685 -18.64 15.61 17.87
C LEU A 685 -19.06 16.89 17.16
N LYS A 686 -20.02 16.82 16.22
CA LYS A 686 -20.52 18.00 15.53
C LYS A 686 -21.17 19.02 16.47
N ARG A 687 -21.86 18.55 17.51
CA ARG A 687 -22.58 19.40 18.47
C ARG A 687 -21.68 20.02 19.52
N HIS A 688 -20.73 19.25 20.06
CA HIS A 688 -19.95 19.64 21.23
C HIS A 688 -18.48 19.93 20.93
N LEU A 689 -17.97 19.50 19.78
CA LEU A 689 -16.58 19.72 19.32
C LEU A 689 -16.53 20.16 17.83
N PRO A 690 -17.23 21.25 17.44
CA PRO A 690 -17.27 21.69 16.03
C PRO A 690 -15.94 22.25 15.52
N ASP A 691 -15.20 22.98 16.37
CA ASP A 691 -14.10 23.89 15.96
C ASP A 691 -12.68 23.32 16.15
N GLY A 692 -12.52 22.05 16.56
CA GLY A 692 -11.20 21.41 16.72
C GLY A 692 -11.04 20.62 18.02
N PRO A 693 -9.80 20.28 18.41
CA PRO A 693 -9.50 19.56 19.65
C PRO A 693 -9.85 20.39 20.88
N ALA A 694 -10.76 19.88 21.72
CA ALA A 694 -11.13 20.50 22.99
C ALA A 694 -11.54 19.43 24.02
N PRO A 695 -11.42 19.72 25.33
CA PRO A 695 -11.90 18.81 26.37
C PRO A 695 -13.42 18.63 26.27
N LEU A 696 -13.89 17.43 26.58
CA LEU A 696 -15.32 17.13 26.60
C LEU A 696 -16.02 17.90 27.73
N PRO A 697 -17.16 18.55 27.47
CA PRO A 697 -18.03 19.12 28.51
C PRO A 697 -18.39 18.10 29.61
N GLU A 698 -18.56 18.57 30.84
CA GLU A 698 -18.81 17.71 32.02
C GLU A 698 -19.99 16.74 31.83
N ASN A 699 -21.05 17.18 31.13
CA ASN A 699 -22.23 16.37 30.87
C ASN A 699 -22.03 15.23 29.87
N ILE A 700 -20.97 15.26 29.03
CA ILE A 700 -20.63 14.20 28.07
C ILE A 700 -19.30 13.52 28.37
N LEU A 701 -18.51 14.04 29.31
CA LEU A 701 -17.22 13.49 29.72
C LEU A 701 -17.27 11.99 30.06
N PRO A 702 -18.31 11.44 30.75
CA PRO A 702 -18.42 10.01 31.02
C PRO A 702 -18.48 9.15 29.74
N LEU A 703 -18.93 9.71 28.62
CA LEU A 703 -19.00 9.01 27.34
C LEU A 703 -17.66 8.93 26.62
N GLY A 704 -16.61 9.58 27.13
CA GLY A 704 -15.31 9.71 26.48
C GLY A 704 -14.76 8.40 25.87
N PRO A 705 -14.66 7.30 26.64
CA PRO A 705 -14.22 6.01 26.12
C PRO A 705 -15.15 5.43 25.03
N SER A 706 -16.46 5.57 25.19
CA SER A 706 -17.46 5.13 24.18
C SER A 706 -17.37 5.93 22.89
N LEU A 707 -17.06 7.24 22.96
CA LEU A 707 -16.84 8.08 21.78
C LEU A 707 -15.61 7.62 21.01
N VAL A 708 -14.46 7.45 21.66
CA VAL A 708 -13.23 6.98 21.01
C VAL A 708 -13.46 5.60 20.37
N ARG A 709 -14.11 4.69 21.07
CA ARG A 709 -14.46 3.36 20.53
C ARG A 709 -15.44 3.45 19.35
N GLY A 710 -16.42 4.35 19.39
CA GLY A 710 -17.35 4.61 18.30
C GLY A 710 -16.63 5.07 17.03
N VAL A 711 -15.67 5.99 17.16
CA VAL A 711 -14.82 6.44 16.05
C VAL A 711 -14.06 5.27 15.44
N VAL A 712 -13.35 4.47 16.25
CA VAL A 712 -12.60 3.31 15.79
C VAL A 712 -13.48 2.30 15.05
N ARG A 713 -14.67 1.98 15.58
CA ARG A 713 -15.60 1.02 14.96
C ARG A 713 -16.22 1.54 13.66
N SER A 714 -16.28 2.86 13.47
CA SER A 714 -16.74 3.50 12.23
C SER A 714 -15.64 3.68 11.16
N ALA A 715 -14.36 3.45 11.51
CA ALA A 715 -13.22 3.78 10.67
C ALA A 715 -13.20 3.06 9.31
N ASN A 716 -13.69 1.83 9.25
CA ASN A 716 -13.77 1.11 7.97
C ASN A 716 -14.79 1.70 6.99
N GLN A 717 -15.79 2.42 7.51
CA GLN A 717 -16.82 3.07 6.68
C GLN A 717 -16.43 4.52 6.35
N LEU A 718 -15.83 5.22 7.30
CA LEU A 718 -15.63 6.68 7.22
C LEU A 718 -14.18 7.09 6.91
N GLY A 719 -13.22 6.16 6.98
CA GLY A 719 -11.83 6.36 6.59
C GLY A 719 -11.19 7.59 7.25
N VAL A 720 -10.76 8.55 6.43
CA VAL A 720 -10.09 9.79 6.88
C VAL A 720 -10.94 10.61 7.86
N ALA A 721 -12.27 10.56 7.79
CA ALA A 721 -13.12 11.28 8.74
C ALA A 721 -12.96 10.75 10.19
N SER A 722 -12.51 9.50 10.37
CA SER A 722 -12.19 8.95 11.69
C SER A 722 -10.88 9.48 12.25
N LEU A 723 -9.93 9.86 11.38
CA LEU A 723 -8.68 10.52 11.79
C LEU A 723 -8.99 11.88 12.41
N ALA A 724 -9.71 12.74 11.66
CA ALA A 724 -10.12 14.05 12.12
C ALA A 724 -10.98 14.00 13.40
N ALA A 725 -11.77 12.93 13.57
CA ALA A 725 -12.55 12.71 14.78
C ALA A 725 -11.68 12.34 16.00
N LEU A 726 -10.65 11.51 15.83
CA LEU A 726 -9.69 11.21 16.92
C LEU A 726 -8.85 12.43 17.27
N GLU A 727 -8.41 13.22 16.29
CA GLU A 727 -7.69 14.47 16.53
C GLU A 727 -8.53 15.44 17.39
N ARG A 728 -9.83 15.58 17.09
CA ARG A 728 -10.75 16.37 17.95
C ARG A 728 -10.88 15.83 19.37
N LEU A 729 -10.73 14.53 19.54
CA LEU A 729 -10.77 13.85 20.83
C LEU A 729 -9.40 13.76 21.52
N ALA A 730 -8.33 14.36 20.97
CA ALA A 730 -6.99 14.27 21.52
C ALA A 730 -6.91 14.60 23.03
N PRO A 731 -7.54 15.68 23.54
CA PRO A 731 -7.53 15.97 24.99
C PRO A 731 -8.22 14.90 25.84
N ASN A 732 -9.25 14.23 25.33
CA ASN A 732 -9.90 13.12 26.01
C ASN A 732 -9.01 11.85 25.97
N ILE A 733 -8.39 11.57 24.82
CA ILE A 733 -7.44 10.46 24.65
C ILE A 733 -6.26 10.61 25.63
N GLU A 734 -5.79 11.83 25.86
CA GLU A 734 -4.78 12.14 26.88
C GLU A 734 -5.19 11.65 28.27
N THR A 735 -6.45 11.88 28.66
CA THR A 735 -6.97 11.54 30.00
C THR A 735 -7.36 10.09 30.22
N LEU A 736 -7.38 9.25 29.17
CA LEU A 736 -7.74 7.83 29.33
C LEU A 736 -6.80 7.12 30.31
N ASP A 737 -7.33 6.22 31.14
CA ASP A 737 -6.49 5.33 31.93
C ASP A 737 -5.73 4.36 31.00
N LEU A 738 -4.63 3.79 31.51
CA LEU A 738 -3.76 2.93 30.72
C LEU A 738 -4.50 1.70 30.18
N ALA A 739 -5.39 1.08 30.96
CA ALA A 739 -6.10 -0.13 30.52
C ALA A 739 -7.04 0.20 29.36
N THR A 740 -7.81 1.29 29.47
CA THR A 740 -8.70 1.76 28.40
C THR A 740 -7.93 2.16 27.14
N TYR A 741 -6.77 2.80 27.28
CA TYR A 741 -5.90 3.14 26.16
C TYR A 741 -5.37 1.88 25.43
N LEU A 742 -4.81 0.93 26.18
CA LEU A 742 -4.28 -0.33 25.63
C LEU A 742 -5.36 -1.14 24.93
N ASP A 743 -6.55 -1.22 25.53
CA ASP A 743 -7.70 -1.85 24.90
C ASP A 743 -8.07 -1.11 23.61
N THR A 744 -8.03 0.22 23.57
CA THR A 744 -8.35 0.98 22.34
C THR A 744 -7.34 0.70 21.22
N LEU A 745 -6.03 0.67 21.51
CA LEU A 745 -5.02 0.25 20.52
C LEU A 745 -5.29 -1.16 20.00
N TRP A 746 -5.68 -2.06 20.91
CA TRP A 746 -6.03 -3.44 20.59
C TRP A 746 -7.29 -3.51 19.70
N TRP A 747 -8.29 -2.68 19.97
CA TRP A 747 -9.48 -2.52 19.14
C TRP A 747 -9.11 -2.04 17.73
N ILE A 748 -8.23 -1.03 17.61
CA ILE A 748 -7.77 -0.55 16.29
C ILE A 748 -7.08 -1.68 15.52
N ALA A 749 -6.14 -2.39 16.15
CA ALA A 749 -5.38 -3.46 15.52
C ALA A 749 -6.24 -4.66 15.05
N LEU A 750 -7.37 -4.92 15.72
CA LEU A 750 -8.25 -6.03 15.37
C LEU A 750 -9.40 -5.62 14.43
N SER A 751 -9.84 -4.36 14.48
CA SER A 751 -11.10 -3.95 13.83
C SER A 751 -10.92 -3.07 12.60
N VAL A 752 -9.80 -2.34 12.47
CA VAL A 752 -9.54 -1.45 11.32
C VAL A 752 -8.76 -2.21 10.25
N ARG A 753 -9.31 -2.26 9.04
CA ARG A 753 -8.82 -3.14 7.96
C ARG A 753 -7.83 -2.44 7.03
N ALA A 754 -8.15 -1.23 6.59
CA ALA A 754 -7.29 -0.48 5.68
C ALA A 754 -5.95 -0.16 6.36
N PRO A 755 -4.81 -0.62 5.85
CA PRO A 755 -3.51 -0.46 6.51
C PRO A 755 -3.14 0.99 6.78
N THR A 756 -3.42 1.89 5.84
CA THR A 756 -3.14 3.33 6.01
C THR A 756 -3.97 3.94 7.13
N VAL A 757 -5.29 3.72 7.12
CA VAL A 757 -6.18 4.24 8.17
C VAL A 757 -5.81 3.65 9.53
N MET A 758 -5.50 2.36 9.60
CA MET A 758 -5.05 1.71 10.83
C MET A 758 -3.76 2.36 11.38
N GLN A 759 -2.78 2.62 10.50
CA GLN A 759 -1.52 3.25 10.89
C GLN A 759 -1.72 4.66 11.44
N GLU A 760 -2.46 5.50 10.72
CA GLU A 760 -2.75 6.88 11.13
C GLU A 760 -3.50 6.92 12.47
N LEU A 761 -4.51 6.06 12.67
CA LEU A 761 -5.25 6.02 13.93
C LEU A 761 -4.36 5.60 15.12
N LEU A 762 -3.47 4.61 14.94
CA LEU A 762 -2.53 4.20 16.00
C LEU A 762 -1.53 5.32 16.33
N LEU A 763 -1.04 6.05 15.32
CA LEU A 763 -0.13 7.18 15.51
C LEU A 763 -0.82 8.35 16.22
N VAL A 764 -2.02 8.75 15.80
CA VAL A 764 -2.78 9.82 16.48
C VAL A 764 -3.09 9.46 17.93
N MET A 765 -3.47 8.21 18.22
CA MET A 765 -3.65 7.73 19.60
C MET A 765 -2.35 7.86 20.41
N HIS A 766 -1.20 7.59 19.80
CA HIS A 766 0.10 7.68 20.46
C HIS A 766 0.54 9.13 20.71
N GLU A 767 0.40 10.00 19.71
CA GLU A 767 0.76 11.42 19.76
C GLU A 767 -0.10 12.20 20.75
N SER A 768 -1.39 11.87 20.82
CA SER A 768 -2.35 12.48 21.76
C SER A 768 -1.97 12.27 23.24
N ARG A 769 -1.01 11.39 23.56
CA ARG A 769 -0.57 11.09 24.93
C ARG A 769 0.86 11.55 25.25
N THR A 770 1.39 12.50 24.50
CA THR A 770 2.78 12.98 24.66
C THR A 770 3.10 13.44 26.09
N SER A 771 2.21 14.19 26.73
CA SER A 771 2.35 14.65 28.12
C SER A 771 2.40 13.49 29.13
N VAL A 772 1.45 12.56 29.04
CA VAL A 772 1.31 11.42 29.97
C VAL A 772 2.50 10.48 29.90
N ARG A 773 3.09 10.30 28.71
CA ARG A 773 4.30 9.47 28.54
C ARG A 773 5.46 9.96 29.41
N SER A 774 5.61 11.27 29.58
CA SER A 774 6.71 11.87 30.36
C SER A 774 6.56 11.74 31.88
N VAL A 775 5.42 11.25 32.38
CA VAL A 775 5.14 11.14 33.83
C VAL A 775 5.98 10.07 34.50
N SER A 776 6.22 8.94 33.84
CA SER A 776 7.08 7.88 34.37
C SER A 776 7.71 7.04 33.25
N ALA A 777 8.94 6.57 33.49
CA ALA A 777 9.64 5.70 32.56
C ALA A 777 8.86 4.39 32.27
N ALA A 778 8.09 3.90 33.24
CA ALA A 778 7.24 2.72 33.07
C ALA A 778 6.06 2.99 32.13
N LEU A 779 5.43 4.17 32.21
CA LEU A 779 4.37 4.57 31.28
C LEU A 779 4.93 4.81 29.88
N GLU A 780 6.05 5.53 29.75
CA GLU A 780 6.72 5.74 28.46
C GLU A 780 7.04 4.40 27.76
N TYR A 781 7.62 3.49 28.54
CA TYR A 781 7.91 2.12 28.11
C TYR A 781 6.64 1.41 27.64
N ALA A 782 5.57 1.47 28.43
CA ALA A 782 4.30 0.84 28.09
C ALA A 782 3.71 1.39 26.80
N HIS A 783 3.72 2.71 26.62
CA HIS A 783 3.22 3.37 25.43
C HIS A 783 4.00 2.97 24.17
N LYS A 784 5.34 2.92 24.24
CA LYS A 784 6.18 2.50 23.10
C LYS A 784 5.91 1.05 22.71
N PHE A 785 5.97 0.12 23.65
CA PHE A 785 5.88 -1.30 23.33
C PHE A 785 4.45 -1.76 23.05
N ALA A 786 3.43 -1.16 23.66
CA ALA A 786 2.04 -1.43 23.30
C ALA A 786 1.72 -1.01 21.87
N LEU A 787 2.24 0.14 21.42
CA LEU A 787 2.11 0.58 20.04
C LEU A 787 2.75 -0.42 19.07
N GLY A 788 3.98 -0.87 19.36
CA GLY A 788 4.66 -1.90 18.57
C GLY A 788 3.90 -3.22 18.50
N VAL A 789 3.35 -3.69 19.62
CA VAL A 789 2.49 -4.88 19.67
C VAL A 789 1.23 -4.72 18.81
N ALA A 790 0.59 -3.55 18.86
CA ALA A 790 -0.62 -3.26 18.08
C ALA A 790 -0.32 -3.25 16.57
N PHE A 791 0.76 -2.61 16.14
CA PHE A 791 1.20 -2.62 14.73
C PHE A 791 1.52 -4.03 14.23
N ASP A 792 2.38 -4.76 14.95
CA ASP A 792 2.78 -6.10 14.54
C ASP A 792 1.57 -7.05 14.47
N ARG A 793 0.62 -6.91 15.40
CA ARG A 793 -0.64 -7.67 15.39
C ARG A 793 -1.54 -7.31 14.21
N ALA A 794 -1.68 -6.03 13.88
CA ALA A 794 -2.51 -5.58 12.76
C ALA A 794 -1.95 -6.06 11.42
N GLU A 795 -0.63 -5.93 11.24
CA GLU A 795 0.05 -6.42 10.05
C GLU A 795 -0.02 -7.97 9.97
N GLU A 796 0.14 -8.69 11.10
CA GLU A 796 -0.09 -10.14 11.15
C GLU A 796 -1.51 -10.53 10.72
N ALA A 797 -2.52 -9.79 11.17
CA ALA A 797 -3.90 -10.06 10.80
C ALA A 797 -4.13 -9.86 9.29
N SER A 798 -3.47 -8.88 8.68
CA SER A 798 -3.53 -8.61 7.24
C SER A 798 -2.81 -9.69 6.41
N ASP A 799 -1.68 -10.18 6.91
CA ASP A 799 -0.92 -11.29 6.31
C ASP A 799 -1.69 -12.60 6.41
N ALA A 800 -2.24 -12.90 7.60
CA ALA A 800 -2.92 -14.15 7.89
C ALA A 800 -4.34 -14.20 7.32
N CYS A 801 -5.08 -13.07 7.28
CA CYS A 801 -6.40 -13.06 6.67
C CYS A 801 -6.26 -13.28 5.17
N PRO A 802 -6.93 -14.29 4.62
CA PRO A 802 -6.86 -14.55 3.21
C PRO A 802 -7.90 -13.69 2.44
N CYS A 803 -8.24 -12.53 2.98
CA CYS A 803 -9.20 -11.57 2.50
C CYS A 803 -8.52 -10.20 2.35
N ASP A 804 -8.95 -9.35 1.42
CA ASP A 804 -8.52 -7.96 1.34
C ASP A 804 -9.32 -7.05 2.31
N ASP A 805 -9.02 -5.76 2.31
CA ASP A 805 -9.64 -4.76 3.20
C ASP A 805 -11.15 -4.59 2.95
N THR A 806 -11.59 -4.95 1.73
CA THR A 806 -12.99 -4.99 1.29
C THR A 806 -13.61 -6.39 1.46
N GLY A 807 -12.94 -7.28 2.20
CA GLY A 807 -13.40 -8.62 2.52
C GLY A 807 -13.43 -9.55 1.32
N ARG A 808 -12.84 -9.18 0.18
CA ARG A 808 -12.75 -10.06 -1.00
C ARG A 808 -11.67 -11.11 -0.75
N PRO A 809 -12.00 -12.40 -0.91
CA PRO A 809 -11.03 -13.45 -0.67
C PRO A 809 -9.89 -13.32 -1.69
N LYS A 810 -8.66 -13.23 -1.19
CA LYS A 810 -7.43 -13.55 -1.94
C LYS A 810 -7.56 -15.03 -2.38
N ARG A 811 -6.96 -15.44 -3.51
CA ARG A 811 -7.03 -16.84 -3.98
C ARG A 811 -6.51 -17.79 -2.88
N GLN A 812 -7.33 -18.77 -2.48
CA GLN A 812 -7.05 -19.73 -1.40
C GLN A 812 -7.15 -21.18 -1.91
N ARG A 813 -6.36 -22.09 -1.32
CA ARG A 813 -6.46 -23.55 -1.57
C ARG A 813 -7.61 -24.23 -0.82
N THR A 814 -7.97 -23.72 0.37
CA THR A 814 -9.05 -24.23 1.22
C THR A 814 -10.24 -23.30 1.15
N ALA A 815 -11.44 -23.86 0.94
CA ALA A 815 -12.67 -23.10 0.97
C ALA A 815 -12.91 -22.48 2.37
N PRO A 816 -13.41 -21.24 2.46
CA PRO A 816 -13.75 -20.65 3.75
C PRO A 816 -14.86 -21.45 4.42
N ILE A 817 -14.85 -21.44 5.75
CA ILE A 817 -15.87 -22.13 6.53
C ILE A 817 -17.17 -21.37 6.35
N ARG A 818 -18.22 -22.07 5.92
CA ARG A 818 -19.58 -21.54 5.93
C ARG A 818 -20.20 -21.81 7.31
N ALA A 819 -20.73 -20.78 7.93
CA ALA A 819 -21.36 -20.85 9.24
C ALA A 819 -22.66 -20.06 9.27
N THR A 820 -23.58 -20.49 10.11
CA THR A 820 -24.77 -19.71 10.47
C THR A 820 -24.54 -19.15 11.88
N LEU A 821 -24.82 -17.86 12.06
CA LEU A 821 -24.66 -17.18 13.34
C LEU A 821 -25.98 -17.20 14.10
N VAL A 822 -25.92 -17.55 15.38
CA VAL A 822 -27.07 -17.50 16.30
C VAL A 822 -26.72 -16.79 17.59
N PRO A 823 -27.71 -16.25 18.32
CA PRO A 823 -27.49 -15.80 19.69
C PRO A 823 -27.08 -16.96 20.60
N PRO A 824 -26.23 -16.71 21.62
CA PRO A 824 -25.83 -17.75 22.58
C PRO A 824 -27.03 -18.24 23.38
N LYS A 825 -27.08 -19.56 23.65
CA LYS A 825 -28.08 -20.14 24.56
C LYS A 825 -27.74 -19.75 26.01
N PRO A 826 -28.72 -19.36 26.84
CA PRO A 826 -28.48 -19.14 28.27
C PRO A 826 -27.94 -20.42 28.91
N THR A 827 -26.96 -20.30 29.80
CA THR A 827 -26.42 -21.47 30.51
C THR A 827 -27.21 -21.73 31.80
N ARG A 828 -27.36 -23.02 32.19
CA ARG A 828 -28.11 -23.44 33.41
C ARG A 828 -27.65 -22.79 34.73
N ASN A 829 -26.44 -22.23 34.79
CA ASN A 829 -25.94 -21.53 35.98
C ASN A 829 -26.37 -20.05 36.03
N GLU A 830 -26.93 -19.50 34.96
CA GLU A 830 -27.46 -18.13 34.88
C GLU A 830 -28.99 -18.09 35.07
N GLU A 831 -29.66 -19.25 35.05
CA GLU A 831 -31.11 -19.38 35.31
C GLU A 831 -31.49 -18.97 36.75
N ASP A 832 -30.55 -19.03 37.71
CA ASP A 832 -30.80 -18.62 39.10
C ASP A 832 -30.53 -17.13 39.38
N SER A 833 -29.89 -16.39 38.46
CA SER A 833 -29.57 -14.96 38.66
C SER A 833 -30.34 -13.99 37.76
N VAL A 834 -31.10 -14.48 36.77
CA VAL A 834 -31.86 -13.65 35.83
C VAL A 834 -33.35 -13.99 35.88
N ALA A 835 -33.94 -13.85 37.06
CA ALA A 835 -35.38 -13.67 37.21
C ALA A 835 -35.68 -12.16 37.31
N ARG A 836 -35.34 -11.40 36.26
CA ARG A 836 -35.83 -10.05 35.93
C ARG A 836 -35.21 -9.62 34.59
N THR A 837 -36.09 -9.14 33.69
CA THR A 837 -35.89 -8.51 32.37
C THR A 837 -35.49 -9.42 31.19
N ASP A 838 -36.48 -9.65 30.32
CA ASP A 838 -36.41 -10.22 28.95
C ASP A 838 -35.67 -9.33 27.92
N GLU A 839 -34.79 -8.42 28.34
CA GLU A 839 -34.11 -7.48 27.43
C GLU A 839 -32.60 -7.41 27.74
N ALA A 840 -31.79 -7.40 26.67
CA ALA A 840 -30.33 -7.28 26.64
C ALA A 840 -29.50 -8.57 26.80
N VAL A 841 -29.75 -9.58 25.96
CA VAL A 841 -28.64 -10.47 25.54
C VAL A 841 -27.61 -9.58 24.85
N SER A 842 -26.43 -9.42 25.47
CA SER A 842 -25.32 -8.62 24.92
C SER A 842 -25.04 -9.04 23.47
N MET A 843 -25.40 -8.19 22.49
CA MET A 843 -25.20 -8.42 21.04
C MET A 843 -23.71 -8.53 20.64
N LYS A 844 -22.78 -8.49 21.61
CA LYS A 844 -21.33 -8.65 21.40
C LYS A 844 -20.92 -10.11 21.22
N HIS A 845 -21.76 -11.07 21.61
CA HIS A 845 -21.42 -12.49 21.55
C HIS A 845 -22.39 -13.26 20.65
N VAL A 846 -21.84 -14.13 19.81
CA VAL A 846 -22.61 -15.04 18.94
C VAL A 846 -21.97 -16.41 18.88
N VAL A 847 -22.77 -17.42 18.52
CA VAL A 847 -22.29 -18.77 18.23
C VAL A 847 -22.35 -18.99 16.71
N ALA A 848 -21.22 -19.37 16.13
CA ALA A 848 -21.13 -19.80 14.74
C ALA A 848 -21.16 -21.33 14.67
N TYR A 849 -22.21 -21.89 14.08
CA TYR A 849 -22.29 -23.33 13.82
C TYR A 849 -21.50 -23.67 12.55
N ILE A 850 -20.53 -24.57 12.71
CA ILE A 850 -19.68 -25.04 11.63
C ILE A 850 -19.88 -26.54 11.42
N ARG A 851 -19.61 -27.00 10.21
CA ARG A 851 -19.61 -28.44 9.92
C ARG A 851 -18.59 -29.18 10.79
N VAL A 852 -19.02 -30.27 11.41
CA VAL A 852 -18.19 -31.09 12.33
C VAL A 852 -16.98 -31.71 11.64
N ASP A 853 -17.07 -31.96 10.34
CA ASP A 853 -16.00 -32.52 9.50
C ASP A 853 -15.14 -31.44 8.82
N ALA A 854 -15.41 -30.15 9.06
CA ALA A 854 -14.61 -29.07 8.50
C ALA A 854 -13.19 -29.08 9.08
N GLN A 855 -12.19 -29.28 8.23
CA GLN A 855 -10.79 -29.12 8.61
C GLN A 855 -10.48 -27.63 8.76
N THR A 856 -10.37 -27.16 10.00
CA THR A 856 -10.11 -25.74 10.30
C THR A 856 -8.90 -25.55 11.21
N ALA A 857 -8.11 -24.52 10.90
CA ALA A 857 -7.03 -24.01 11.74
C ALA A 857 -7.53 -23.04 12.83
N ILE A 858 -8.82 -22.70 12.82
CA ILE A 858 -9.43 -21.81 13.81
C ILE A 858 -9.54 -22.54 15.15
N ARG A 859 -8.99 -21.91 16.19
CA ARG A 859 -8.93 -22.37 17.58
C ARG A 859 -9.37 -21.26 18.53
N ILE A 860 -9.43 -21.56 19.82
CA ILE A 860 -9.51 -20.52 20.85
C ILE A 860 -8.41 -19.46 20.65
N HIS A 861 -8.74 -18.19 20.86
CA HIS A 861 -7.88 -17.04 20.59
C HIS A 861 -7.55 -16.82 19.10
N SER A 862 -8.28 -17.42 18.17
CA SER A 862 -8.17 -17.01 16.76
C SER A 862 -8.93 -15.71 16.53
N HIS A 863 -8.30 -14.78 15.82
CA HIS A 863 -8.99 -13.67 15.17
C HIS A 863 -9.68 -14.23 13.92
N VAL A 864 -10.97 -13.98 13.76
CA VAL A 864 -11.72 -14.40 12.59
C VAL A 864 -12.41 -13.22 11.94
N ARG A 865 -12.47 -13.26 10.61
CA ARG A 865 -13.23 -12.29 9.82
C ARG A 865 -14.44 -12.96 9.19
N LEU A 866 -15.61 -12.38 9.42
CA LEU A 866 -16.90 -12.83 8.97
C LEU A 866 -17.34 -11.99 7.77
N ARG A 867 -17.76 -12.66 6.69
CA ARG A 867 -18.36 -12.00 5.51
C ARG A 867 -19.63 -12.72 5.12
N VAL A 868 -20.64 -11.96 4.68
CA VAL A 868 -21.87 -12.55 4.12
C VAL A 868 -21.56 -13.45 2.90
N ALA A 869 -21.99 -14.70 2.96
CA ALA A 869 -21.67 -15.75 1.98
C ALA A 869 -22.59 -15.74 0.75
N SER A 870 -23.84 -15.35 0.93
CA SER A 870 -24.84 -15.23 -0.13
C SER A 870 -25.76 -14.04 0.18
N PRO A 871 -26.20 -13.28 -0.83
CA PRO A 871 -27.20 -12.25 -0.63
C PRO A 871 -28.51 -12.93 -0.27
N VAL A 872 -29.34 -12.29 0.56
CA VAL A 872 -30.75 -12.72 0.70
C VAL A 872 -31.42 -12.41 -0.64
N GLU A 873 -32.21 -13.35 -1.17
CA GLU A 873 -33.06 -13.10 -2.34
C GLU A 873 -33.90 -11.82 -2.11
N GLY A 874 -33.81 -10.87 -3.04
CA GLY A 874 -34.48 -9.59 -2.90
C GLY A 874 -33.80 -8.59 -1.96
N SER A 875 -32.48 -8.70 -1.68
CA SER A 875 -31.77 -7.72 -0.84
C SER A 875 -30.91 -6.68 -1.56
N ARG A 876 -30.88 -5.45 -1.01
CA ARG A 876 -29.87 -4.41 -1.33
C ARG A 876 -28.50 -4.67 -0.70
N VAL A 877 -28.35 -5.74 0.09
CA VAL A 877 -27.05 -6.08 0.68
C VAL A 877 -26.18 -6.64 -0.44
N GLU A 878 -25.38 -5.77 -1.05
CA GLU A 878 -24.37 -6.20 -2.03
C GLU A 878 -23.46 -7.25 -1.38
N VAL A 879 -23.28 -8.37 -2.07
CA VAL A 879 -22.44 -9.49 -1.63
C VAL A 879 -21.00 -9.00 -1.45
N GLY A 880 -20.59 -8.75 -0.20
CA GLY A 880 -19.25 -8.28 0.16
C GLY A 880 -19.19 -6.91 0.85
N SER A 881 -20.31 -6.22 1.06
CA SER A 881 -20.34 -4.93 1.77
C SER A 881 -20.25 -5.06 3.30
N VAL A 882 -20.74 -6.17 3.88
CA VAL A 882 -20.75 -6.37 5.34
C VAL A 882 -19.66 -7.35 5.76
N ILE A 883 -18.72 -6.82 6.55
CA ILE A 883 -17.54 -7.52 7.07
C ILE A 883 -17.43 -7.23 8.56
N LEU A 884 -17.35 -8.29 9.35
CA LEU A 884 -17.19 -8.22 10.80
C LEU A 884 -15.90 -8.93 11.20
N ASP A 885 -15.29 -8.48 12.28
CA ASP A 885 -14.08 -9.03 12.87
C ASP A 885 -14.47 -9.53 14.27
N ALA A 886 -13.96 -10.69 14.67
CA ALA A 886 -14.34 -11.33 15.92
C ALA A 886 -13.20 -12.16 16.51
N ILE A 887 -13.24 -12.39 17.83
CA ILE A 887 -12.29 -13.27 18.52
C ILE A 887 -13.02 -14.55 18.93
N VAL A 888 -12.39 -15.70 18.70
CA VAL A 888 -12.89 -16.98 19.20
C VAL A 888 -12.57 -17.09 20.69
N THR A 889 -13.60 -17.02 21.53
CA THR A 889 -13.47 -17.14 23.00
C THR A 889 -13.56 -18.59 23.46
N ARG A 890 -14.27 -19.44 22.70
CA ARG A 890 -14.38 -20.87 22.94
C ARG A 890 -14.59 -21.61 21.62
N ALA A 891 -13.94 -22.76 21.48
CA ALA A 891 -14.10 -23.63 20.31
C ALA A 891 -14.44 -25.05 20.79
N THR A 892 -15.57 -25.59 20.34
CA THR A 892 -15.99 -26.97 20.58
C THR A 892 -16.23 -27.67 19.23
N ARG A 893 -16.58 -28.96 19.27
CA ARG A 893 -16.82 -29.72 18.05
C ARG A 893 -18.11 -29.25 17.37
N GLY A 894 -17.97 -28.44 16.31
CA GLY A 894 -19.09 -27.92 15.51
C GLY A 894 -19.58 -26.52 15.91
N GLU A 895 -19.03 -25.91 16.96
CA GLU A 895 -19.44 -24.59 17.44
C GLU A 895 -18.23 -23.71 17.75
N LEU A 896 -18.29 -22.45 17.32
CA LEU A 896 -17.33 -21.40 17.68
C LEU A 896 -18.08 -20.27 18.39
N TYR A 897 -17.65 -19.95 19.61
CA TYR A 897 -18.16 -18.80 20.35
C TYR A 897 -17.31 -17.59 19.98
N LEU A 898 -17.96 -16.55 19.45
CA LEU A 898 -17.31 -15.39 18.87
C LEU A 898 -17.67 -14.14 19.69
N GLU A 899 -16.66 -13.36 20.05
CA GLU A 899 -16.78 -12.00 20.56
C GLU A 899 -16.57 -11.01 19.40
N LEU A 900 -17.62 -10.31 19.01
CA LEU A 900 -17.66 -9.43 17.84
C LEU A 900 -17.03 -8.06 18.13
N LYS A 901 -16.37 -7.50 17.11
CA LYS A 901 -15.79 -6.14 17.14
C LYS A 901 -16.64 -5.09 16.42
N HIS A 902 -17.66 -5.53 15.68
CA HIS A 902 -18.58 -4.67 14.92
C HIS A 902 -20.03 -5.05 15.24
N PRO A 903 -21.00 -4.11 15.16
CA PRO A 903 -22.39 -4.44 15.39
C PRO A 903 -22.90 -5.41 14.30
N LEU A 904 -23.82 -6.30 14.67
CA LEU A 904 -24.41 -7.24 13.71
C LEU A 904 -25.40 -6.50 12.79
N PRO A 905 -25.44 -6.83 11.49
CA PRO A 905 -26.53 -6.38 10.64
C PRO A 905 -27.86 -7.02 11.11
N PRO A 906 -29.02 -6.36 10.91
CA PRO A 906 -30.32 -6.91 11.31
C PRO A 906 -30.60 -8.31 10.77
N GLU A 907 -30.09 -8.62 9.58
CA GLU A 907 -30.33 -9.88 8.89
C GLU A 907 -29.34 -11.00 9.25
N TYR A 908 -28.45 -10.81 10.24
CA TYR A 908 -27.31 -11.71 10.49
C TYR A 908 -27.66 -13.19 10.66
N ALA A 909 -28.79 -13.50 11.30
CA ALA A 909 -29.25 -14.87 11.55
C ALA A 909 -29.92 -15.50 10.32
N ARG A 910 -30.31 -14.70 9.31
CA ARG A 910 -30.97 -15.12 8.08
C ARG A 910 -30.00 -15.31 6.91
N VAL A 911 -28.73 -14.99 7.10
CA VAL A 911 -27.67 -15.12 6.09
C VAL A 911 -26.61 -16.11 6.54
N ASP A 912 -26.00 -16.78 5.58
CA ASP A 912 -24.81 -17.55 5.83
C ASP A 912 -23.57 -16.66 5.80
N TRP A 913 -22.57 -17.06 6.57
CA TRP A 913 -21.32 -16.33 6.75
C TRP A 913 -20.13 -17.18 6.33
N TYR A 914 -19.21 -16.59 5.59
CA TYR A 914 -17.84 -17.09 5.44
C TYR A 914 -17.02 -16.64 6.64
N VAL A 915 -16.38 -17.59 7.31
CA VAL A 915 -15.47 -17.38 8.44
C VAL A 915 -14.04 -17.61 7.95
N TYR A 916 -13.25 -16.54 7.94
CA TYR A 916 -11.84 -16.54 7.58
C TYR A 916 -10.97 -16.47 8.82
N ASN A 917 -9.87 -17.22 8.85
CA ASN A 917 -8.88 -17.12 9.92
C ASN A 917 -7.96 -15.92 9.65
N ALA A 918 -7.82 -15.01 10.60
CA ALA A 918 -6.94 -13.85 10.56
C ALA A 918 -5.78 -13.96 11.57
N GLY A 919 -5.39 -15.20 11.91
CA GLY A 919 -4.25 -15.50 12.79
C GLY A 919 -4.63 -15.61 14.26
N SER A 920 -3.69 -16.08 15.07
CA SER A 920 -3.87 -16.21 16.51
C SER A 920 -3.52 -14.90 17.21
N ILE A 921 -4.33 -14.49 18.18
CA ILE A 921 -4.03 -13.32 19.02
C ILE A 921 -3.25 -13.68 20.29
N ALA A 922 -3.02 -14.98 20.55
CA ALA A 922 -2.55 -15.46 21.85
C ALA A 922 -1.22 -14.82 22.26
N THR A 923 -0.25 -14.77 21.34
CA THR A 923 1.08 -14.21 21.63
C THR A 923 1.01 -12.70 21.83
N SER A 924 0.41 -11.95 20.90
CA SER A 924 0.33 -10.49 20.99
C SER A 924 -0.52 -10.03 22.19
N ARG A 925 -1.54 -10.81 22.57
CA ARG A 925 -2.30 -10.54 23.81
C ARG A 925 -1.43 -10.79 25.05
N ALA A 926 -0.66 -11.87 25.08
CA ALA A 926 0.29 -12.10 26.19
C ALA A 926 1.36 -11.00 26.28
N MET A 927 1.84 -10.48 25.14
CA MET A 927 2.74 -9.31 25.11
C MET A 927 2.05 -8.07 25.70
N MET A 928 0.82 -7.77 25.27
CA MET A 928 0.05 -6.61 25.76
C MET A 928 -0.22 -6.71 27.26
N ASP A 929 -0.65 -7.90 27.73
CA ASP A 929 -0.85 -8.18 29.15
C ASP A 929 0.47 -8.02 29.93
N ALA A 930 1.61 -8.44 29.38
CA ALA A 930 2.91 -8.31 30.05
C ALA A 930 3.38 -6.86 30.14
N VAL A 931 3.20 -6.07 29.08
CA VAL A 931 3.49 -4.64 29.07
C VAL A 931 2.61 -3.90 30.08
N SER A 932 1.30 -4.19 30.09
CA SER A 932 0.35 -3.63 31.05
C SER A 932 0.74 -3.98 32.49
N LYS A 933 1.07 -5.24 32.75
CA LYS A 933 1.45 -5.72 34.08
C LYS A 933 2.75 -5.08 34.58
N LEU A 934 3.76 -4.93 33.73
CA LEU A 934 5.00 -4.22 34.09
C LEU A 934 4.72 -2.76 34.49
N ALA A 935 3.82 -2.09 33.76
CA ALA A 935 3.49 -0.69 33.98
C ALA A 935 2.63 -0.45 35.24
N LEU A 936 1.68 -1.35 35.52
CA LEU A 936 0.74 -1.23 36.63
C LEU A 936 1.30 -1.81 37.95
N ASP A 937 1.92 -2.99 37.90
CA ASP A 937 2.37 -3.71 39.10
C ASP A 937 3.85 -3.42 39.43
N GLY A 938 4.63 -2.91 38.46
CA GLY A 938 6.03 -2.52 38.65
C GLY A 938 6.89 -3.62 39.27
N SER A 939 7.55 -3.30 40.40
CA SER A 939 8.48 -4.22 41.08
C SER A 939 7.83 -5.50 41.60
N GLU A 940 6.52 -5.49 41.88
CA GLU A 940 5.77 -6.69 42.27
C GLU A 940 5.65 -7.70 41.11
N ALA A 941 5.51 -7.21 39.88
CA ALA A 941 5.53 -8.07 38.70
C ALA A 941 6.95 -8.53 38.34
N CYS A 942 7.94 -7.64 38.44
CA CYS A 942 9.32 -7.94 38.13
C CYS A 942 10.26 -6.98 38.86
N ILE A 943 11.19 -7.50 39.66
CA ILE A 943 12.14 -6.67 40.44
C ILE A 943 13.11 -5.86 39.55
N PHE A 944 13.18 -6.20 38.25
CA PHE A 944 14.00 -5.53 37.24
C PHE A 944 13.24 -4.44 36.49
N THR A 945 12.06 -4.02 36.96
CA THR A 945 11.26 -3.00 36.27
C THR A 945 12.08 -1.74 36.00
N ASP A 946 12.83 -1.25 36.98
CA ASP A 946 13.70 -0.08 36.86
C ASP A 946 14.83 -0.27 35.84
N ILE A 947 15.39 -1.48 35.73
CA ILE A 947 16.40 -1.83 34.71
C ILE A 947 15.76 -1.89 33.32
N ILE A 948 14.59 -2.51 33.22
CA ILE A 948 13.85 -2.70 31.96
C ILE A 948 13.40 -1.34 31.41
N THR A 949 12.86 -0.47 32.26
CA THR A 949 12.39 0.88 31.89
C THR A 949 13.53 1.90 31.80
N GLY A 950 14.75 1.54 32.22
CA GLY A 950 15.94 2.39 32.14
C GLY A 950 16.05 3.46 33.22
N SER A 951 15.30 3.34 34.32
CA SER A 951 15.32 4.25 35.47
C SER A 951 16.27 3.82 36.61
N ALA A 952 16.93 2.66 36.48
CA ALA A 952 17.89 2.17 37.46
C ALA A 952 19.21 2.98 37.46
N SER A 953 19.89 3.03 38.60
CA SER A 953 21.22 3.66 38.72
C SER A 953 22.27 2.91 37.90
N ILE A 954 23.03 3.68 37.10
CA ILE A 954 24.16 3.22 36.29
C ILE A 954 25.39 3.10 37.19
N VAL A 955 26.16 2.03 37.02
CA VAL A 955 27.43 1.80 37.70
C VAL A 955 28.58 1.90 36.70
N ASP A 956 29.70 2.50 37.11
CA ASP A 956 30.93 2.47 36.33
C ASP A 956 31.47 1.04 36.30
N ALA A 957 32.08 0.65 35.17
CA ALA A 957 32.62 -0.69 34.97
C ALA A 957 33.89 -0.89 35.82
N GLU A 958 33.73 -1.04 37.13
CA GLU A 958 34.79 -1.52 38.01
C GLU A 958 34.75 -3.05 38.08
N ASP A 959 35.92 -3.63 37.78
CA ASP A 959 36.23 -5.05 37.75
C ASP A 959 36.03 -5.66 39.15
N HIS A 960 34.87 -6.26 39.40
CA HIS A 960 34.62 -7.04 40.62
C HIS A 960 35.29 -8.42 40.52
N GLY A 961 36.62 -8.41 40.63
CA GLY A 961 37.43 -9.56 41.01
C GLY A 961 37.19 -9.91 42.48
N GLY A 962 36.08 -10.61 42.75
CA GLY A 962 35.83 -11.23 44.05
C GLY A 962 36.27 -12.70 44.03
N GLU A 963 37.50 -12.97 44.46
CA GLU A 963 37.91 -14.33 44.84
C GLU A 963 37.16 -14.76 46.10
N THR A 964 36.47 -15.90 46.06
CA THR A 964 36.24 -16.77 47.24
C THR A 964 35.70 -18.15 46.82
N ASP A 965 36.52 -19.17 47.06
CA ASP A 965 36.21 -20.52 47.57
C ASP A 965 34.98 -21.36 47.08
N VAL A 966 34.47 -21.15 45.86
CA VAL A 966 33.41 -22.00 45.25
C VAL A 966 33.95 -22.93 44.13
N MET A 967 35.27 -22.96 43.92
CA MET A 967 35.94 -23.67 42.82
C MET A 967 35.80 -25.21 42.84
N GLN A 968 35.28 -25.83 43.92
CA GLN A 968 35.22 -27.30 44.05
C GLN A 968 33.93 -27.98 43.57
N GLN A 969 32.89 -27.24 43.14
CA GLN A 969 31.59 -27.85 42.78
C GLN A 969 31.12 -27.65 41.33
N ILE A 970 31.89 -26.94 40.49
CA ILE A 970 31.55 -26.71 39.08
C ILE A 970 32.23 -27.79 38.23
N SER A 971 31.49 -28.40 37.29
CA SER A 971 32.01 -29.47 36.43
C SER A 971 33.37 -29.12 35.83
N ALA A 972 34.36 -30.00 36.02
CA ALA A 972 35.71 -29.88 35.46
C ALA A 972 35.72 -29.85 33.91
N SER A 973 34.61 -30.20 33.26
CA SER A 973 34.46 -30.24 31.81
C SER A 973 34.18 -28.87 31.16
N LEU A 974 33.86 -27.82 31.93
CA LEU A 974 33.62 -26.49 31.40
C LEU A 974 34.94 -25.75 31.13
N ASN A 975 35.01 -24.96 30.06
CA ASN A 975 36.17 -24.10 29.81
C ASN A 975 36.17 -22.84 30.71
N ALA A 976 37.22 -22.01 30.63
CA ALA A 976 37.39 -20.86 31.52
C ALA A 976 36.25 -19.83 31.43
N SER A 977 35.82 -19.45 30.22
CA SER A 977 34.73 -18.48 30.03
C SER A 977 33.37 -19.05 30.40
N GLN A 978 33.11 -20.33 30.14
CA GLN A 978 31.91 -21.02 30.62
C GLN A 978 31.85 -21.08 32.15
N ARG A 979 32.97 -21.37 32.83
CA ARG A 979 33.05 -21.33 34.31
C ARG A 979 32.81 -19.92 34.84
N ALA A 980 33.43 -18.91 34.23
CA ALA A 980 33.23 -17.51 34.62
C ALA A 980 31.75 -17.10 34.49
N ALA A 981 31.07 -17.49 33.40
CA ALA A 981 29.64 -17.22 33.20
C ALA A 981 28.76 -17.89 34.27
N VAL A 982 29.01 -19.17 34.59
CA VAL A 982 28.29 -19.88 35.67
C VAL A 982 28.55 -19.25 37.04
N LEU A 983 29.80 -18.82 37.29
CA LEU A 983 30.19 -18.18 38.55
C LEU A 983 29.50 -16.83 38.74
N ALA A 984 29.57 -15.97 37.72
CA ALA A 984 28.98 -14.64 37.72
C ALA A 984 27.44 -14.68 37.81
N ALA A 985 26.79 -15.67 37.19
CA ALA A 985 25.33 -15.80 37.25
C ALA A 985 24.77 -16.12 38.66
N GLY A 986 25.60 -16.62 39.58
CA GLY A 986 25.19 -16.94 40.96
C GLY A 986 24.78 -15.72 41.80
N PRO A 987 25.70 -14.79 42.10
CA PRO A 987 25.41 -13.62 42.94
C PRO A 987 24.57 -12.55 42.22
N SER A 988 24.60 -12.50 40.89
CA SER A 988 23.86 -11.49 40.11
C SER A 988 22.35 -11.73 40.15
N ARG A 989 21.57 -10.64 40.22
CA ARG A 989 20.11 -10.72 40.12
C ARG A 989 19.66 -10.81 38.66
N LEU A 990 20.33 -10.10 37.76
CA LEU A 990 20.15 -10.22 36.32
C LEU A 990 21.49 -10.54 35.65
N ALA A 991 21.62 -11.68 34.99
CA ALA A 991 22.82 -12.06 34.26
C ALA A 991 22.55 -12.11 32.75
N LEU A 992 23.40 -11.45 31.96
CA LEU A 992 23.40 -11.53 30.50
C LEU A 992 24.60 -12.34 30.04
N ILE A 993 24.35 -13.41 29.29
CA ILE A 993 25.39 -14.29 28.77
C ILE A 993 25.36 -14.23 27.25
N TRP A 994 26.40 -13.63 26.67
CA TRP A 994 26.61 -13.58 25.24
C TRP A 994 27.51 -14.72 24.79
N GLY A 995 27.16 -15.39 23.69
CA GLY A 995 28.04 -16.41 23.11
C GLY A 995 27.78 -16.65 21.62
N PRO A 996 28.80 -16.58 20.76
CA PRO A 996 28.75 -17.02 19.35
C PRO A 996 28.23 -18.46 19.16
N PRO A 997 27.88 -18.88 17.92
CA PRO A 997 27.57 -20.28 17.63
C PRO A 997 28.70 -21.22 18.09
N GLY A 998 28.36 -22.40 18.60
CA GLY A 998 29.36 -23.42 18.98
C GLY A 998 30.06 -23.22 20.34
N THR A 999 29.80 -22.12 21.07
CA THR A 999 30.43 -21.82 22.37
C THR A 999 29.84 -22.55 23.58
N GLY A 1000 28.84 -23.41 23.36
CA GLY A 1000 28.23 -24.22 24.43
C GLY A 1000 27.23 -23.48 25.33
N LYS A 1001 26.54 -22.44 24.83
CA LYS A 1001 25.48 -21.69 25.55
C LYS A 1001 24.52 -22.58 26.33
N THR A 1002 23.90 -23.56 25.68
CA THR A 1002 22.95 -24.48 26.31
C THR A 1002 23.60 -25.31 27.44
N THR A 1003 24.88 -25.64 27.32
CA THR A 1003 25.62 -26.32 28.39
C THR A 1003 25.78 -25.41 29.62
N VAL A 1004 26.09 -24.12 29.40
CA VAL A 1004 26.14 -23.11 30.47
C VAL A 1004 24.78 -22.93 31.13
N VAL A 1005 23.70 -22.84 30.35
CA VAL A 1005 22.31 -22.75 30.84
C VAL A 1005 21.98 -23.91 31.78
N VAL A 1006 22.29 -25.15 31.39
CA VAL A 1006 22.02 -26.34 32.23
C VAL A 1006 22.80 -26.31 33.55
N GLN A 1007 24.06 -25.87 33.52
CA GLN A 1007 24.88 -25.77 34.72
C GLN A 1007 24.42 -24.66 35.67
N ILE A 1008 23.92 -23.54 35.12
CA ILE A 1008 23.27 -22.48 35.90
C ILE A 1008 21.97 -23.00 36.54
N LEU A 1009 21.13 -23.73 35.78
CA LEU A 1009 19.93 -24.36 36.33
C LEU A 1009 20.27 -25.30 37.49
N ALA A 1010 21.25 -26.18 37.30
CA ALA A 1010 21.70 -27.11 38.33
C ALA A 1010 22.20 -26.37 39.58
N ARG A 1011 22.95 -25.28 39.40
CA ARG A 1011 23.42 -24.43 40.49
C ARG A 1011 22.25 -23.78 41.25
N PHE A 1012 21.32 -23.13 40.57
CA PHE A 1012 20.17 -22.48 41.22
C PHE A 1012 19.26 -23.46 41.97
N ILE A 1013 19.11 -24.70 41.47
CA ILE A 1013 18.37 -25.75 42.18
C ILE A 1013 19.08 -26.17 43.48
N ARG A 1014 20.42 -26.18 43.50
CA ARG A 1014 21.21 -26.50 44.71
C ARG A 1014 21.21 -25.37 45.73
N GLU A 1015 21.30 -24.12 45.26
CA GLU A 1015 21.41 -22.93 46.12
C GLU A 1015 20.10 -22.60 46.84
N ASP A 1016 18.96 -22.76 46.18
CA ASP A 1016 17.65 -22.48 46.75
C ASP A 1016 16.75 -23.69 46.51
N ARG A 1017 16.28 -24.36 47.56
CA ARG A 1017 15.42 -25.55 47.41
C ARG A 1017 13.96 -25.22 47.15
N GLU A 1018 13.51 -24.01 47.46
CA GLU A 1018 12.09 -23.63 47.46
C GLU A 1018 11.70 -22.73 46.28
N ALA A 1019 12.63 -22.00 45.67
CA ALA A 1019 12.34 -21.12 44.53
C ALA A 1019 11.58 -21.84 43.40
N LYS A 1020 10.75 -21.16 42.61
CA LYS A 1020 10.22 -21.75 41.37
C LYS A 1020 11.00 -21.25 40.16
N ILE A 1021 11.44 -22.19 39.32
CA ILE A 1021 12.24 -21.88 38.13
C ILE A 1021 11.37 -22.03 36.88
N LEU A 1022 11.38 -20.99 36.05
CA LEU A 1022 10.83 -21.01 34.70
C LEU A 1022 11.97 -20.99 33.69
N MET A 1023 12.11 -22.08 32.93
CA MET A 1023 13.04 -22.17 31.82
C MET A 1023 12.28 -21.95 30.51
N THR A 1024 12.66 -20.89 29.78
CA THR A 1024 12.03 -20.52 28.52
C THR A 1024 13.02 -20.36 27.37
N ALA A 1025 12.51 -20.48 26.15
CA ALA A 1025 13.23 -20.14 24.94
C ALA A 1025 12.26 -19.70 23.83
N SER A 1026 12.82 -19.22 22.72
CA SER A 1026 12.10 -18.73 21.53
C SER A 1026 11.18 -19.81 20.90
N THR A 1027 11.63 -21.07 20.83
CA THR A 1027 10.96 -22.16 20.11
C THR A 1027 10.83 -23.43 20.96
N HIS A 1028 9.89 -24.31 20.58
CA HIS A 1028 9.74 -25.62 21.24
C HIS A 1028 11.02 -26.45 21.18
N ASN A 1029 11.73 -26.43 20.05
CA ASN A 1029 12.98 -27.18 19.88
C ASN A 1029 14.09 -26.68 20.82
N ALA A 1030 14.24 -25.37 20.98
CA ALA A 1030 15.21 -24.80 21.92
C ALA A 1030 14.91 -25.21 23.37
N VAL A 1031 13.64 -25.14 23.79
CA VAL A 1031 13.20 -25.60 25.12
C VAL A 1031 13.49 -27.09 25.31
N ASP A 1032 13.17 -27.91 24.32
CA ASP A 1032 13.34 -29.36 24.35
C ASP A 1032 14.83 -29.75 24.41
N ASN A 1033 15.70 -29.03 23.68
CA ASN A 1033 17.15 -29.21 23.74
C ASN A 1033 17.72 -28.94 25.14
N VAL A 1034 17.25 -27.89 25.82
CA VAL A 1034 17.65 -27.60 27.20
C VAL A 1034 17.14 -28.68 28.15
N LEU A 1035 15.86 -29.09 28.00
CA LEU A 1035 15.25 -30.12 28.83
C LEU A 1035 15.98 -31.46 28.68
N GLU A 1036 16.34 -31.89 27.47
CA GLU A 1036 17.06 -33.13 27.23
C GLU A 1036 18.43 -33.15 27.93
N ARG A 1037 19.20 -32.07 27.81
CA ARG A 1037 20.51 -31.94 28.49
C ARG A 1037 20.37 -31.84 30.00
N PHE A 1038 19.34 -31.14 30.48
CA PHE A 1038 19.04 -31.09 31.91
C PHE A 1038 18.65 -32.46 32.46
N LEU A 1039 17.89 -33.27 31.73
CA LEU A 1039 17.55 -34.64 32.14
C LEU A 1039 18.78 -35.56 32.19
N ALA A 1040 19.71 -35.40 31.25
CA ALA A 1040 20.98 -36.12 31.28
C ALA A 1040 21.79 -35.78 32.54
N GLU A 1041 21.95 -34.47 32.83
CA GLU A 1041 22.60 -33.98 34.05
C GLU A 1041 21.90 -34.49 35.32
N ASN A 1042 20.56 -34.42 35.35
CA ASN A 1042 19.74 -34.85 36.48
C ASN A 1042 19.82 -36.37 36.72
N THR A 1043 20.08 -37.16 35.69
CA THR A 1043 20.27 -38.62 35.82
C THR A 1043 21.58 -38.92 36.56
N SER A 1044 22.64 -38.17 36.30
CA SER A 1044 23.92 -38.32 37.00
C SER A 1044 23.94 -37.70 38.40
N THR A 1045 23.22 -36.60 38.61
CA THR A 1045 23.34 -35.78 39.83
C THR A 1045 22.14 -35.88 40.78
N GLN A 1046 21.03 -36.49 40.34
CA GLN A 1046 19.77 -36.68 41.10
C GLN A 1046 19.26 -35.39 41.78
N LEU A 1047 19.29 -34.26 41.07
CA LEU A 1047 18.91 -32.96 41.62
C LEU A 1047 17.42 -32.84 41.94
N LEU A 1048 16.58 -33.35 41.04
CA LEU A 1048 15.12 -33.29 41.13
C LEU A 1048 14.49 -34.65 40.84
N SER A 1049 13.40 -34.94 41.53
CA SER A 1049 12.52 -36.05 41.17
C SER A 1049 11.81 -35.79 39.84
N GLN A 1050 11.41 -36.84 39.13
CA GLN A 1050 10.74 -36.69 37.84
C GLN A 1050 9.41 -35.93 37.92
N ASP A 1051 8.72 -35.92 39.06
CA ASP A 1051 7.45 -35.22 39.25
C ASP A 1051 7.62 -33.70 39.40
N GLN A 1052 8.81 -33.25 39.77
CA GLN A 1052 9.16 -31.84 39.93
C GLN A 1052 9.56 -31.15 38.61
N ILE A 1053 9.71 -31.93 37.52
CA ILE A 1053 10.10 -31.46 36.19
C ILE A 1053 8.89 -31.49 35.27
N LEU A 1054 8.48 -30.33 34.77
CA LEU A 1054 7.28 -30.19 33.95
C LEU A 1054 7.57 -29.48 32.63
N ARG A 1055 7.03 -30.02 31.52
CA ARG A 1055 7.00 -29.38 30.20
C ARG A 1055 5.59 -28.89 29.92
N VAL A 1056 5.39 -27.60 29.67
CA VAL A 1056 4.08 -27.05 29.29
C VAL A 1056 4.13 -26.55 27.87
N ALA A 1057 3.28 -27.09 27.00
CA ALA A 1057 3.17 -26.70 25.59
C ALA A 1057 1.69 -26.53 25.25
N THR A 1058 1.38 -25.59 24.36
CA THR A 1058 0.02 -25.37 23.84
C THR A 1058 -0.45 -26.55 22.98
N GLU A 1059 0.48 -27.24 22.32
CA GLU A 1059 0.25 -28.46 21.56
C GLU A 1059 1.32 -29.50 21.92
N SER A 1060 0.90 -30.64 22.46
CA SER A 1060 1.80 -31.74 22.84
C SER A 1060 2.50 -32.40 21.65
N SER A 1061 1.92 -32.33 20.45
CA SER A 1061 2.52 -32.83 19.20
C SER A 1061 3.78 -32.08 18.77
N LYS A 1062 3.96 -30.83 19.21
CA LYS A 1062 5.16 -30.00 18.96
C LYS A 1062 6.33 -30.32 19.88
N VAL A 1063 6.12 -31.17 20.89
CA VAL A 1063 7.15 -31.61 21.83
C VAL A 1063 7.77 -32.92 21.32
N ASN A 1064 9.10 -33.04 21.43
CA ASN A 1064 9.82 -34.25 21.05
C ASN A 1064 9.22 -35.49 21.75
N LYS A 1065 9.02 -36.59 21.00
CA LYS A 1065 8.38 -37.83 21.48
C LYS A 1065 9.02 -38.38 22.76
N SER A 1066 10.35 -38.28 22.90
CA SER A 1066 11.07 -38.72 24.10
C SER A 1066 10.73 -37.90 25.35
N LEU A 1067 10.31 -36.65 25.17
CA LEU A 1067 10.01 -35.68 26.22
C LEU A 1067 8.50 -35.57 26.52
N GLN A 1068 7.63 -36.16 25.69
CA GLN A 1068 6.17 -36.08 25.87
C GLN A 1068 5.69 -36.58 27.25
N LYS A 1069 6.38 -37.54 27.87
CA LYS A 1069 6.07 -38.01 29.23
C LYS A 1069 6.23 -36.93 30.33
N TYR A 1070 6.98 -35.87 30.06
CA TYR A 1070 7.12 -34.71 30.95
C TYR A 1070 6.07 -33.64 30.68
N THR A 1071 5.23 -33.80 29.65
CA THR A 1071 4.19 -32.81 29.34
C THR A 1071 3.07 -32.82 30.36
N LEU A 1072 2.48 -31.65 30.60
CA LEU A 1072 1.32 -31.51 31.49
C LEU A 1072 0.18 -32.46 31.11
N ASP A 1073 -0.17 -32.52 29.82
CA ASP A 1073 -1.23 -33.38 29.30
C ASP A 1073 -0.99 -34.87 29.62
N ALA A 1074 0.26 -35.34 29.44
CA ALA A 1074 0.63 -36.72 29.79
C ALA A 1074 0.54 -36.98 31.29
N ARG A 1075 0.88 -35.99 32.14
CA ARG A 1075 0.85 -36.11 33.61
C ARG A 1075 -0.56 -36.09 34.19
N ILE A 1076 -1.51 -35.46 33.51
CA ILE A 1076 -2.91 -35.41 33.94
C ILE A 1076 -3.78 -36.48 33.27
N GLY A 1077 -3.34 -37.04 32.15
CA GLY A 1077 -4.02 -38.12 31.42
C GLY A 1077 -4.97 -37.65 30.32
N GLY A 1078 -4.75 -36.45 29.75
CA GLY A 1078 -5.59 -35.86 28.71
C GLY A 1078 -5.39 -34.35 28.58
N SER A 1079 -6.04 -33.71 27.61
CA SER A 1079 -6.00 -32.25 27.47
C SER A 1079 -7.02 -31.56 28.37
N ILE A 1080 -6.63 -30.44 28.97
CA ILE A 1080 -7.51 -29.54 29.73
C ILE A 1080 -8.63 -28.97 28.83
N THR A 1081 -8.35 -28.82 27.54
CA THR A 1081 -9.31 -28.30 26.56
C THR A 1081 -10.44 -29.29 26.27
N ASP A 1082 -10.14 -30.59 26.29
CA ASP A 1082 -11.12 -31.65 26.01
C ASP A 1082 -11.93 -32.02 27.26
N ASN A 1083 -11.33 -31.93 28.45
CA ASN A 1083 -11.98 -32.31 29.71
C ASN A 1083 -11.75 -31.24 30.80
N PRO A 1084 -12.72 -30.35 31.04
CA PRO A 1084 -12.63 -29.30 32.06
C PRO A 1084 -12.40 -29.82 33.48
N ASN A 1085 -12.77 -31.08 33.77
CA ASN A 1085 -12.54 -31.68 35.10
C ASN A 1085 -11.05 -31.90 35.39
N LEU A 1086 -10.18 -31.84 34.37
CA LEU A 1086 -8.74 -31.97 34.53
C LEU A 1086 -8.05 -30.67 34.95
N VAL A 1087 -8.73 -29.51 34.93
CA VAL A 1087 -8.16 -28.21 35.31
C VAL A 1087 -7.56 -28.26 36.72
N LYS A 1088 -8.31 -28.75 37.71
CA LYS A 1088 -7.82 -28.85 39.11
C LYS A 1088 -6.59 -29.75 39.24
N LYS A 1089 -6.52 -30.83 38.48
CA LYS A 1089 -5.38 -31.76 38.46
C LYS A 1089 -4.16 -31.10 37.80
N ALA A 1090 -4.38 -30.29 36.77
CA ALA A 1090 -3.34 -29.52 36.10
C ALA A 1090 -2.78 -28.40 36.99
N GLU A 1091 -3.63 -27.64 37.67
CA GLU A 1091 -3.23 -26.63 38.67
C GLU A 1091 -2.33 -27.25 39.74
N LYS A 1092 -2.79 -28.36 40.33
CA LYS A 1092 -2.01 -29.11 41.33
C LYS A 1092 -0.64 -29.51 40.79
N ARG A 1093 -0.58 -30.06 39.57
CA ARG A 1093 0.67 -30.52 38.95
C ARG A 1093 1.66 -29.38 38.67
N VAL A 1094 1.16 -28.22 38.24
CA VAL A 1094 1.99 -27.02 38.03
C VAL A 1094 2.47 -26.46 39.38
N HIS A 1095 1.64 -26.54 40.42
CA HIS A 1095 2.05 -26.13 41.76
C HIS A 1095 3.14 -27.03 42.37
N GLU A 1096 3.08 -28.35 42.12
CA GLU A 1096 4.09 -29.32 42.57
C GLU A 1096 5.40 -29.26 41.75
N ALA A 1097 5.37 -28.70 40.55
CA ALA A 1097 6.56 -28.54 39.72
C ALA A 1097 7.53 -27.52 40.31
N ARG A 1098 8.81 -27.91 40.40
CA ARG A 1098 9.92 -27.07 40.85
C ARG A 1098 10.56 -26.31 39.69
N ILE A 1099 10.58 -26.93 38.51
CA ILE A 1099 11.03 -26.34 37.25
C ILE A 1099 10.01 -26.59 36.15
N VAL A 1100 9.66 -25.51 35.43
CA VAL A 1100 8.73 -25.56 34.29
C VAL A 1100 9.47 -25.13 33.02
N PHE A 1101 9.38 -25.97 31.99
CA PHE A 1101 9.93 -25.74 30.66
C PHE A 1101 8.79 -25.36 29.69
N THR A 1102 8.85 -24.16 29.13
CA THR A 1102 7.84 -23.66 28.17
C THR A 1102 8.44 -22.65 27.21
N THR A 1103 7.77 -22.31 26.11
CA THR A 1103 8.22 -21.19 25.26
C THR A 1103 7.93 -19.86 25.96
N CYS A 1104 8.63 -18.78 25.61
CA CYS A 1104 8.38 -17.46 26.22
C CYS A 1104 6.90 -17.05 26.11
N SER A 1105 6.31 -17.20 24.91
CA SER A 1105 4.87 -16.96 24.71
C SER A 1105 4.00 -17.92 25.52
N GLY A 1106 4.38 -19.19 25.62
CA GLY A 1106 3.67 -20.21 26.39
C GLY A 1106 3.59 -19.92 27.89
N ALA A 1107 4.53 -19.16 28.45
CA ALA A 1107 4.48 -18.73 29.86
C ALA A 1107 3.29 -17.79 30.15
N GLY A 1108 2.79 -17.08 29.13
CA GLY A 1108 1.63 -16.19 29.23
C GLY A 1108 0.28 -16.88 29.03
N LEU A 1109 0.28 -18.17 28.67
CA LEU A 1109 -0.90 -18.86 28.17
C LEU A 1109 -1.39 -19.97 29.10
N GLY A 1110 -2.68 -20.30 28.98
CA GLY A 1110 -3.32 -21.41 29.67
C GLY A 1110 -3.09 -21.37 31.19
N ILE A 1111 -2.74 -22.54 31.75
CA ILE A 1111 -2.56 -22.73 33.19
C ILE A 1111 -1.43 -21.87 33.79
N LEU A 1112 -0.46 -21.43 32.98
CA LEU A 1112 0.69 -20.65 33.45
C LEU A 1112 0.37 -19.15 33.55
N ARG A 1113 -0.77 -18.69 33.02
CA ARG A 1113 -1.14 -17.27 32.97
C ARG A 1113 -1.07 -16.59 34.35
N ASN A 1114 -1.51 -17.29 35.40
CA ASN A 1114 -1.61 -16.78 36.77
C ASN A 1114 -0.60 -17.41 37.76
N ILE A 1115 0.47 -18.03 37.27
CA ILE A 1115 1.50 -18.66 38.11
C ILE A 1115 2.75 -17.80 38.14
N ASN A 1116 3.29 -17.60 39.34
CA ASN A 1116 4.53 -16.85 39.56
C ASN A 1116 5.76 -17.77 39.65
N PHE A 1117 6.91 -17.24 39.26
CA PHE A 1117 8.22 -17.90 39.23
C PHE A 1117 9.29 -16.96 39.76
N ASP A 1118 10.00 -17.38 40.81
CA ASP A 1118 11.06 -16.58 41.44
C ASP A 1118 12.27 -16.38 40.52
N THR A 1119 12.59 -17.40 39.71
CA THR A 1119 13.75 -17.41 38.81
C THR A 1119 13.33 -17.69 37.37
N VAL A 1120 13.77 -16.86 36.44
CA VAL A 1120 13.48 -16.98 35.01
C VAL A 1120 14.77 -17.14 34.21
N LEU A 1121 14.86 -18.17 33.39
CA LEU A 1121 15.89 -18.30 32.37
C LEU A 1121 15.28 -18.20 30.99
N ILE A 1122 15.94 -17.43 30.13
CA ILE A 1122 15.57 -17.28 28.72
C ILE A 1122 16.79 -17.64 27.86
N ASP A 1123 16.74 -18.79 27.20
CA ASP A 1123 17.69 -19.14 26.14
C ASP A 1123 17.21 -18.56 24.80
N GLU A 1124 18.15 -18.30 23.90
CA GLU A 1124 17.91 -17.59 22.64
C GLU A 1124 17.21 -16.23 22.82
N ALA A 1125 17.52 -15.52 23.91
CA ALA A 1125 16.92 -14.24 24.26
C ALA A 1125 17.11 -13.14 23.21
N SER A 1126 18.09 -13.28 22.31
CA SER A 1126 18.31 -12.35 21.18
C SER A 1126 17.33 -12.55 20.02
N GLN A 1127 16.65 -13.70 19.94
CA GLN A 1127 15.72 -14.05 18.85
C GLN A 1127 14.25 -13.71 19.16
N ILE A 1128 13.96 -13.19 20.36
CA ILE A 1128 12.60 -12.79 20.76
C ILE A 1128 12.50 -11.27 20.95
N SER A 1129 11.36 -10.69 20.57
CA SER A 1129 11.12 -9.27 20.80
C SER A 1129 11.05 -8.99 22.29
N GLU A 1130 11.32 -7.74 22.63
CA GLU A 1130 11.34 -7.33 24.03
C GLU A 1130 10.02 -7.62 24.78
N PRO A 1131 8.82 -7.35 24.23
CA PRO A 1131 7.57 -7.74 24.90
C PRO A 1131 7.38 -9.25 25.07
N VAL A 1132 7.97 -10.09 24.20
CA VAL A 1132 7.95 -11.55 24.38
C VAL A 1132 8.85 -11.97 25.54
N ALA A 1133 10.01 -11.32 25.71
CA ALA A 1133 10.89 -11.54 26.86
C ALA A 1133 10.23 -11.10 28.17
N LEU A 1134 9.35 -10.09 28.16
CA LEU A 1134 8.61 -9.66 29.34
C LEU A 1134 7.63 -10.70 29.86
N ILE A 1135 6.99 -11.49 28.98
CA ILE A 1135 5.95 -12.47 29.36
C ILE A 1135 6.39 -13.38 30.53
N PRO A 1136 7.57 -14.05 30.47
CA PRO A 1136 8.07 -14.81 31.61
C PRO A 1136 8.63 -13.95 32.75
N LEU A 1137 9.16 -12.74 32.48
CA LEU A 1137 9.75 -11.87 33.50
C LEU A 1137 8.70 -11.26 34.45
N VAL A 1138 7.51 -10.92 33.96
CA VAL A 1138 6.43 -10.32 34.78
C VAL A 1138 5.65 -11.34 35.63
N LYS A 1139 6.20 -12.54 35.81
CA LYS A 1139 5.66 -13.63 36.63
C LYS A 1139 6.20 -13.56 38.06
N GLY A 1140 6.45 -12.37 38.61
CA GLY A 1140 7.03 -12.21 39.94
C GLY A 1140 8.53 -12.50 39.98
N CYS A 1141 9.24 -12.31 38.86
CA CYS A 1141 10.64 -12.67 38.73
C CYS A 1141 11.54 -11.84 39.67
N ARG A 1142 12.38 -12.54 40.43
CA ARG A 1142 13.36 -11.97 41.38
C ARG A 1142 14.82 -12.23 40.98
N ARG A 1143 15.05 -13.20 40.09
CA ARG A 1143 16.34 -13.55 39.51
C ARG A 1143 16.17 -13.94 38.04
N ALA A 1144 16.95 -13.38 37.13
CA ALA A 1144 16.86 -13.69 35.71
C ALA A 1144 18.21 -13.94 35.05
N VAL A 1145 18.24 -14.87 34.09
CA VAL A 1145 19.38 -15.05 33.18
C VAL A 1145 18.89 -15.03 31.75
N LEU A 1146 19.44 -14.12 30.95
CA LEU A 1146 19.17 -14.01 29.52
C LEU A 1146 20.42 -14.48 28.76
N VAL A 1147 20.25 -15.48 27.90
CA VAL A 1147 21.34 -16.05 27.12
C VAL A 1147 21.04 -15.86 25.65
N GLY A 1148 21.98 -15.32 24.87
CA GLY A 1148 21.71 -14.99 23.48
C GLY A 1148 22.95 -14.62 22.68
N ASP A 1149 22.71 -14.34 21.40
CA ASP A 1149 23.70 -13.77 20.48
C ASP A 1149 23.07 -12.66 19.66
N HIS A 1150 23.41 -11.41 19.99
CA HIS A 1150 22.89 -10.21 19.34
C HIS A 1150 23.56 -9.94 17.98
N VAL A 1151 24.59 -10.71 17.61
CA VAL A 1151 25.26 -10.67 16.29
C VAL A 1151 24.64 -11.71 15.33
N GLN A 1152 23.73 -12.55 15.83
CA GLN A 1152 22.94 -13.50 15.04
C GLN A 1152 21.55 -12.92 14.70
N LEU A 1153 20.62 -13.79 14.32
CA LEU A 1153 19.25 -13.43 13.95
C LEU A 1153 18.55 -12.68 15.09
N ARG A 1154 18.07 -11.48 14.76
CA ARG A 1154 17.09 -10.73 15.55
C ARG A 1154 15.69 -11.36 15.44
N PRO A 1155 14.74 -10.98 16.32
CA PRO A 1155 13.35 -11.35 16.21
C PRO A 1155 12.76 -10.96 14.86
N THR A 1156 11.93 -11.82 14.29
CA THR A 1156 11.23 -11.52 13.04
C THR A 1156 10.05 -10.60 13.34
N VAL A 1157 10.12 -9.37 12.85
CA VAL A 1157 9.04 -8.38 12.96
C VAL A 1157 8.72 -7.81 11.57
N ARG A 1158 7.50 -7.30 11.45
CA ARG A 1158 6.97 -6.70 10.21
C ARG A 1158 7.50 -5.28 9.99
N PRO A 1159 7.32 -4.67 8.79
CA PRO A 1159 8.01 -3.43 8.42
C PRO A 1159 7.82 -2.27 9.41
N MET A 1160 6.59 -2.04 9.89
CA MET A 1160 6.36 -0.99 10.89
C MET A 1160 6.99 -1.33 12.23
N GLY A 1161 6.98 -2.61 12.61
CA GLY A 1161 7.72 -3.11 13.77
C GLY A 1161 9.22 -2.76 13.70
N LYS A 1162 9.88 -2.89 12.53
CA LYS A 1162 11.30 -2.50 12.38
C LYS A 1162 11.51 -1.01 12.54
N ALA A 1163 10.63 -0.17 11.98
CA ALA A 1163 10.70 1.28 12.13
C ALA A 1163 10.58 1.71 13.61
N LEU A 1164 9.85 0.95 14.42
CA LEU A 1164 9.69 1.15 15.87
C LEU A 1164 10.77 0.44 16.72
N GLU A 1165 11.82 -0.11 16.09
CA GLU A 1165 12.87 -0.92 16.72
C GLU A 1165 12.35 -2.16 17.48
N PHE A 1166 11.20 -2.69 17.07
CA PHE A 1166 10.57 -3.85 17.70
C PHE A 1166 11.37 -5.16 17.47
N ASP A 1167 12.30 -5.16 16.50
CA ASP A 1167 13.29 -6.21 16.28
C ASP A 1167 14.51 -6.10 17.22
N LYS A 1168 14.62 -5.06 18.04
CA LYS A 1168 15.66 -5.01 19.06
C LYS A 1168 15.21 -5.80 20.29
N SER A 1169 15.88 -6.91 20.56
CA SER A 1169 15.58 -7.75 21.73
C SER A 1169 15.94 -7.06 23.05
N LEU A 1170 15.27 -7.46 24.13
CA LEU A 1170 15.63 -7.01 25.49
C LEU A 1170 17.09 -7.35 25.81
N PHE A 1171 17.55 -8.53 25.37
CA PHE A 1171 18.94 -8.96 25.54
C PHE A 1171 19.90 -8.01 24.85
N GLU A 1172 19.69 -7.70 23.57
CA GLU A 1172 20.56 -6.80 22.81
C GLU A 1172 20.60 -5.39 23.41
N ARG A 1173 19.42 -4.84 23.77
CA ARG A 1173 19.32 -3.51 24.36
C ARG A 1173 20.06 -3.42 25.69
N LEU A 1174 19.88 -4.40 26.57
CA LEU A 1174 20.56 -4.41 27.86
C LEU A 1174 22.05 -4.78 27.73
N TYR A 1175 22.44 -5.64 26.79
CA TYR A 1175 23.84 -6.05 26.64
C TYR A 1175 24.72 -4.94 26.05
N THR A 1176 24.18 -4.17 25.10
CA THR A 1176 24.91 -3.07 24.44
C THR A 1176 24.74 -1.71 25.12
N GLY A 1177 23.78 -1.58 26.04
CA GLY A 1177 23.48 -0.35 26.79
C GLY A 1177 24.35 -0.11 28.03
N PRO A 1178 23.94 0.78 28.95
CA PRO A 1178 24.63 1.02 30.21
C PRO A 1178 24.52 -0.17 31.18
N LEU A 1179 25.53 -0.35 32.04
CA LEU A 1179 25.51 -1.38 33.08
C LEU A 1179 24.76 -0.86 34.32
N TYR A 1180 23.69 -1.55 34.70
CA TYR A 1180 22.86 -1.17 35.84
C TYR A 1180 23.26 -1.90 37.11
N SER A 1181 22.97 -1.31 38.27
CA SER A 1181 23.10 -2.00 39.55
C SER A 1181 22.32 -3.34 39.55
N ARG A 1182 22.92 -4.40 40.11
CA ARG A 1182 22.37 -5.78 40.16
C ARG A 1182 22.40 -6.57 38.83
N MET A 1183 22.96 -6.00 37.77
CA MET A 1183 23.14 -6.65 36.47
C MET A 1183 24.61 -7.05 36.23
N THR A 1184 24.86 -8.20 35.58
CA THR A 1184 26.21 -8.59 35.11
C THR A 1184 26.19 -9.04 33.65
N ARG A 1185 27.33 -8.90 32.96
CA ARG A 1185 27.53 -9.32 31.57
C ARG A 1185 28.71 -10.28 31.50
N THR A 1186 28.53 -11.38 30.78
CA THR A 1186 29.61 -12.34 30.51
C THR A 1186 29.60 -12.75 29.05
N MET A 1187 30.78 -13.09 28.53
CA MET A 1187 30.99 -13.54 27.16
C MET A 1187 31.58 -14.96 27.17
N LEU A 1188 31.05 -15.82 26.30
CA LEU A 1188 31.63 -17.10 25.95
C LEU A 1188 32.49 -16.92 24.69
N ASP A 1189 33.79 -17.13 24.78
CA ASP A 1189 34.78 -16.82 23.74
C ASP A 1189 35.43 -18.06 23.10
N VAL A 1190 35.25 -19.24 23.69
CA VAL A 1190 35.80 -20.51 23.18
C VAL A 1190 34.71 -21.32 22.48
N SER A 1191 34.83 -21.49 21.15
CA SER A 1191 34.03 -22.44 20.40
C SER A 1191 34.57 -23.85 20.61
N ASN A 1192 33.73 -24.79 21.04
CA ASN A 1192 34.12 -26.21 21.06
C ASN A 1192 34.12 -26.70 19.60
N GLN A 1193 35.28 -26.70 18.94
CA GLN A 1193 35.44 -27.46 17.71
C GLN A 1193 35.32 -28.95 18.05
N LEU A 1194 34.21 -29.55 17.62
CA LEU A 1194 34.05 -30.99 17.43
C LEU A 1194 33.57 -31.22 16.01
#